data_AF-A0A433SXE2-F1
#
_entry.id   AF-A0A433SXE2-F1
#
_cell.length_a   1.000
_cell.length_b   1.000
_cell.length_c   1.000
_cell.angle_alpha   90.00
_cell.angle_beta   90.00
_cell.angle_gamma   90.00
#
_symmetry.space_group_name_H-M   'P 1'
#
loop_
_entity.id
_entity.type
_entity.pdbx_description
1 polymer ?
#
loop_
_entity_poly.entity_id
_entity_poly.type
_entity_poly.pdbx_seq_one_letter_code
_entity_poly.pdbx_strand_id
1 'polypeptide(L)'
;MSKRLAQTKLHFSGSGLKFRTSPRKRPWPFKRSHSEDSAQGARSMMDYSGAVRGQGSSGRSSGRGRYRGRGFKPNFHQSSSFGTPGYSRSPVPEDGEASTSSYFNRGAKSFQAEEYKSFDLGELRRAPKCYKHSLPPLRFDMTHKVLFKVPSEEWSGSLLQPYPNSFMDKWDEHHVYMPCSNHNIMSSQHDRPVSRWKQIENVLNEKISGIFELEEAILSYNQHYSHRWDFDSLREFFMQDKRKDEFFTHTLPFIQKLALSLPSLVTQPIPILKQGCESKLTLSQQQAACLLANAFFCTFPKRNARMKSAILPDINFSNLFRASSGDSTRKIEKLKCIVNYFERIRKQMPTGTLTFTRHVLPHGSVPMWGECSVKLADLYVSSEGNIEDDGMGMLQADFANKYVGGGVLGHGLVQEEIRFVICPEMILSRLFTPVLQDNEVLIMTGCERFSDYTGYSDSFQFKGDYVDKTPRDRWGRMNTEVVAMDALFFRDGETQFEKNKILREINKAYCAFQGTEFTSYLPAICTGNWGCGAFRGDKHLKAMIQLIAASVADRQVCYFTFGDKPLELQLRRVHGMLRKQNITVKELFKLILEYSSKVLRKKHHYWDTNNETLFEYVASALGETLGDTARQAYAGHGYSEEDFGSQSQDLFDSEENFKTGTP
;
A
#
# COMPACT_ATOMS: atom_id res chain seq x y z
N MET A 1 0.62 -64.87 11.77
CA MET A 1 1.60 -65.98 11.95
C MET A 1 2.30 -66.24 10.61
N SER A 2 3.49 -66.87 10.64
CA SER A 2 4.24 -67.56 9.56
C SER A 2 4.00 -67.24 8.06
N LYS A 3 5.10 -66.86 7.36
CA LYS A 3 5.73 -67.50 6.16
C LYS A 3 4.81 -67.90 4.96
N ARG A 4 5.23 -67.78 3.69
CA ARG A 4 6.55 -68.06 3.08
C ARG A 4 6.69 -67.45 1.66
N LEU A 5 7.84 -67.61 1.00
CA LEU A 5 8.13 -67.10 -0.36
C LEU A 5 7.72 -68.06 -1.49
N ALA A 6 7.61 -67.52 -2.70
CA ALA A 6 8.02 -68.18 -3.95
C ALA A 6 8.70 -67.16 -4.90
N GLN A 7 9.72 -67.59 -5.64
CA GLN A 7 10.39 -66.84 -6.71
C GLN A 7 10.35 -67.67 -8.00
N THR A 8 10.35 -67.01 -9.16
CA THR A 8 10.74 -67.65 -10.43
C THR A 8 11.63 -66.70 -11.23
N LYS A 9 12.76 -67.22 -11.74
CA LYS A 9 13.67 -66.57 -12.71
C LYS A 9 13.68 -67.36 -14.00
N LEU A 10 13.95 -66.71 -15.14
CA LEU A 10 14.66 -67.20 -16.34
C LEU A 10 14.96 -65.93 -17.18
N HIS A 11 16.19 -65.39 -17.29
CA HIS A 11 17.46 -65.82 -17.91
C HIS A 11 17.70 -65.30 -19.34
N PHE A 12 18.60 -64.31 -19.43
CA PHE A 12 19.66 -64.07 -20.45
C PHE A 12 19.49 -64.57 -21.90
N SER A 13 19.70 -63.68 -22.88
CA SER A 13 21.00 -63.53 -23.61
C SER A 13 20.85 -62.68 -24.90
N GLY A 14 21.95 -62.46 -25.64
CA GLY A 14 21.91 -62.11 -27.08
C GLY A 14 22.27 -60.67 -27.47
N SER A 15 23.54 -60.41 -27.75
CA SER A 15 24.03 -59.15 -28.35
C SER A 15 24.17 -59.24 -29.89
N GLY A 16 24.09 -58.10 -30.61
CA GLY A 16 24.44 -58.06 -32.04
C GLY A 16 23.99 -56.81 -32.81
N LEU A 17 24.89 -55.83 -33.00
CA LEU A 17 24.67 -54.70 -33.94
C LEU A 17 25.11 -55.09 -35.37
N LYS A 18 24.38 -54.64 -36.41
CA LYS A 18 24.97 -54.31 -37.72
C LYS A 18 24.31 -53.11 -38.45
N PHE A 19 25.15 -52.09 -38.66
CA PHE A 19 25.27 -51.20 -39.82
C PHE A 19 24.23 -50.12 -40.20
N ARG A 20 24.81 -49.02 -40.73
CA ARG A 20 24.19 -47.80 -41.27
C ARG A 20 23.63 -48.01 -42.69
N THR A 21 22.63 -47.22 -43.07
CA THR A 21 22.74 -46.32 -44.25
C THR A 21 21.76 -45.13 -44.15
N SER A 22 21.96 -44.12 -45.00
CA SER A 22 21.16 -42.89 -45.19
C SER A 22 21.18 -42.57 -46.72
N PRO A 23 20.49 -41.56 -47.31
CA PRO A 23 19.65 -40.49 -46.73
C PRO A 23 18.39 -40.08 -47.56
N ARG A 24 17.84 -38.89 -47.26
CA ARG A 24 17.21 -37.87 -48.17
C ARG A 24 15.68 -37.84 -48.48
N LYS A 25 15.17 -36.60 -48.30
CA LYS A 25 14.13 -35.83 -49.05
C LYS A 25 12.63 -35.93 -48.69
N ARG A 26 11.99 -34.73 -48.70
CA ARG A 26 10.53 -34.43 -48.66
C ARG A 26 9.96 -34.44 -50.11
N PRO A 27 8.63 -34.50 -50.36
CA PRO A 27 7.73 -33.34 -50.20
C PRO A 27 6.28 -33.63 -49.70
N TRP A 28 5.46 -32.56 -49.71
CA TRP A 28 4.03 -32.39 -49.35
C TRP A 28 3.05 -32.82 -50.49
N PRO A 29 1.71 -32.54 -50.47
CA PRO A 29 0.65 -32.86 -49.47
C PRO A 29 -0.73 -33.26 -50.08
N PHE A 30 -1.71 -33.68 -49.28
CA PHE A 30 -3.17 -33.54 -49.52
C PHE A 30 -3.88 -33.38 -48.13
N LYS A 31 -4.91 -32.56 -47.83
CA LYS A 31 -6.19 -32.15 -48.48
C LYS A 31 -7.24 -33.29 -48.59
N ARG A 32 -8.56 -33.08 -48.39
CA ARG A 32 -9.37 -32.06 -47.65
C ARG A 32 -10.87 -32.45 -47.73
N SER A 33 -11.64 -32.36 -46.64
CA SER A 33 -13.11 -32.20 -46.66
C SER A 33 -13.57 -31.80 -45.24
N HIS A 34 -14.25 -30.68 -44.94
CA HIS A 34 -15.38 -29.93 -45.55
C HIS A 34 -16.77 -30.45 -45.21
N SER A 35 -17.35 -29.84 -44.17
CA SER A 35 -18.57 -29.03 -44.24
C SER A 35 -18.35 -27.84 -43.25
N GLU A 36 -18.63 -26.55 -43.47
CA GLU A 36 -19.75 -25.87 -44.17
C GLU A 36 -21.07 -26.19 -43.45
N ASP A 37 -21.91 -25.23 -43.03
CA ASP A 37 -21.99 -23.77 -43.28
C ASP A 37 -22.79 -23.08 -42.14
N SER A 38 -22.92 -21.75 -41.98
CA SER A 38 -22.29 -20.56 -42.58
C SER A 38 -22.57 -19.30 -41.72
N ALA A 39 -21.82 -18.20 -41.98
CA ALA A 39 -22.27 -16.79 -42.13
C ALA A 39 -23.12 -16.05 -41.06
N GLN A 40 -23.19 -14.71 -40.98
CA GLN A 40 -22.37 -13.53 -41.41
C GLN A 40 -22.91 -12.31 -40.60
N GLY A 41 -22.23 -11.16 -40.45
CA GLY A 41 -20.93 -10.67 -40.93
C GLY A 41 -20.45 -9.47 -40.08
N ALA A 42 -19.21 -8.99 -40.25
CA ALA A 42 -18.84 -7.84 -41.12
C ALA A 42 -19.21 -6.45 -40.51
N ARG A 43 -18.33 -5.43 -40.41
CA ARG A 43 -16.97 -5.12 -40.96
C ARG A 43 -16.19 -4.26 -39.92
N SER A 44 -14.84 -4.28 -39.87
CA SER A 44 -13.86 -3.51 -40.69
C SER A 44 -14.11 -1.98 -40.63
N MET A 45 -13.14 -1.08 -40.42
CA MET A 45 -11.70 -0.96 -40.81
C MET A 45 -10.99 0.03 -39.83
N MET A 46 -9.69 0.39 -39.81
CA MET A 46 -8.46 0.10 -40.59
C MET A 46 -7.19 0.44 -39.73
N ASP A 47 -6.00 -0.03 -40.11
CA ASP A 47 -4.69 0.43 -39.59
C ASP A 47 -4.18 1.73 -40.24
N TYR A 48 -3.19 2.40 -39.64
CA TYR A 48 -2.27 3.29 -40.35
C TYR A 48 -0.84 3.25 -39.79
N SER A 49 0.12 2.89 -40.65
CA SER A 49 1.56 2.97 -40.37
C SER A 49 2.28 3.57 -41.58
N GLY A 50 3.02 4.67 -41.38
CA GLY A 50 3.79 5.32 -42.43
C GLY A 50 5.24 5.55 -41.99
N ALA A 51 6.19 5.07 -42.78
CA ALA A 51 7.62 5.24 -42.54
C ALA A 51 8.28 6.00 -43.70
N VAL A 52 9.14 6.96 -43.38
CA VAL A 52 10.00 7.66 -44.36
C VAL A 52 11.45 7.56 -43.90
N ARG A 53 12.35 7.23 -44.82
CA ARG A 53 13.81 7.22 -44.58
C ARG A 53 14.40 8.60 -44.85
N GLY A 54 15.25 9.08 -43.95
CA GLY A 54 16.22 10.14 -44.21
C GLY A 54 17.60 9.71 -43.73
N GLN A 55 18.65 9.93 -44.52
CA GLN A 55 20.04 9.66 -44.11
C GLN A 55 20.66 10.95 -43.55
N GLY A 56 21.49 10.82 -42.51
CA GLY A 56 22.29 11.93 -41.96
C GLY A 56 23.37 11.38 -41.04
N SER A 57 24.65 11.61 -41.36
CA SER A 57 25.77 10.89 -40.76
C SER A 57 26.79 11.80 -40.06
N SER A 58 26.81 11.76 -38.73
CA SER A 58 27.95 12.13 -37.88
C SER A 58 27.72 11.55 -36.46
N GLY A 59 28.73 11.24 -35.65
CA GLY A 59 30.17 11.22 -35.89
C GLY A 59 30.95 11.89 -34.75
N ARG A 60 31.82 11.13 -34.06
CA ARG A 60 32.61 11.51 -32.85
C ARG A 60 31.79 11.62 -31.55
N SER A 61 32.37 11.48 -30.35
CA SER A 61 33.59 10.74 -29.92
C SER A 61 33.61 10.62 -28.39
N SER A 62 34.19 9.54 -27.85
CA SER A 62 34.46 9.39 -26.42
C SER A 62 35.49 10.40 -25.88
N GLY A 63 35.18 11.08 -24.77
CA GLY A 63 36.13 11.97 -24.08
C GLY A 63 36.08 11.81 -22.56
N ARG A 64 37.15 11.25 -21.95
CA ARG A 64 37.31 11.17 -20.49
C ARG A 64 38.00 12.44 -19.97
N GLY A 65 37.25 13.34 -19.31
CA GLY A 65 37.81 14.48 -18.58
C GLY A 65 38.20 14.10 -17.14
N ARG A 66 39.48 14.21 -16.79
CA ARG A 66 39.94 14.25 -15.38
C ARG A 66 40.06 15.71 -14.95
N TYR A 67 39.57 16.04 -13.76
CA TYR A 67 40.05 17.20 -13.00
C TYR A 67 40.50 16.79 -11.59
N ARG A 68 41.60 17.39 -11.14
CA ARG A 68 42.14 17.31 -9.76
C ARG A 68 42.06 18.72 -9.17
N GLY A 69 41.64 18.86 -7.91
CA GLY A 69 41.70 20.15 -7.22
C GLY A 69 41.26 20.10 -5.75
N ARG A 70 42.24 20.09 -4.85
CA ARG A 70 42.30 20.68 -3.48
C ARG A 70 40.96 21.24 -2.93
N GLY A 71 40.44 20.90 -1.75
CA GLY A 71 41.00 20.13 -0.62
C GLY A 71 41.52 21.02 0.51
N PHE A 72 40.76 21.13 1.61
CA PHE A 72 41.17 21.70 2.91
C PHE A 72 40.43 20.99 4.06
N LYS A 73 40.88 21.15 5.31
CA LYS A 73 40.41 20.41 6.50
C LYS A 73 39.34 21.18 7.31
N PRO A 74 38.41 20.51 8.01
CA PRO A 74 37.67 21.09 9.13
C PRO A 74 38.57 21.16 10.38
N ASN A 75 38.28 22.10 11.28
CA ASN A 75 38.88 22.20 12.61
C ASN A 75 37.82 21.95 13.70
N PHE A 76 38.24 21.38 14.83
CA PHE A 76 37.42 21.23 16.03
C PHE A 76 37.20 22.57 16.75
N HIS A 77 36.11 22.68 17.51
CA HIS A 77 36.16 23.20 18.88
C HIS A 77 35.07 22.56 19.76
N GLN A 78 35.32 22.44 21.06
CA GLN A 78 34.44 21.86 22.08
C GLN A 78 34.15 22.87 23.19
N SER A 79 32.90 22.94 23.65
CA SER A 79 32.44 23.31 25.01
C SER A 79 30.89 23.24 25.01
N SER A 80 30.12 22.69 25.98
CA SER A 80 30.16 22.65 27.46
C SER A 80 29.84 24.00 28.13
N SER A 81 28.96 24.14 29.13
CA SER A 81 27.92 23.28 29.72
C SER A 81 27.21 24.06 30.86
N PHE A 82 25.99 23.67 31.27
CA PHE A 82 25.17 24.29 32.34
C PHE A 82 24.67 25.73 32.05
N GLY A 83 23.57 26.23 32.63
CA GLY A 83 22.55 25.59 33.48
C GLY A 83 21.42 26.55 33.91
N THR A 84 20.28 26.00 34.33
CA THR A 84 19.16 26.68 35.04
C THR A 84 19.43 26.73 36.57
N PRO A 85 18.79 27.58 37.42
CA PRO A 85 17.40 28.07 37.32
C PRO A 85 17.13 29.55 37.71
N GLY A 86 15.87 30.01 37.56
CA GLY A 86 15.41 31.32 38.05
C GLY A 86 13.88 31.45 38.08
N TYR A 87 13.29 31.72 39.25
CA TYR A 87 11.85 31.78 39.52
C TYR A 87 11.26 33.20 39.36
N SER A 88 9.93 33.26 39.15
CA SER A 88 8.98 34.31 39.62
C SER A 88 8.56 35.50 38.74
N ARG A 89 7.22 35.60 38.64
CA ARG A 89 6.34 36.80 38.69
C ARG A 89 6.32 37.82 37.53
N SER A 90 5.15 37.88 36.89
CA SER A 90 4.56 39.10 36.30
C SER A 90 4.31 40.19 37.37
N PRO A 91 4.14 41.45 36.95
CA PRO A 91 2.80 42.05 37.01
C PRO A 91 2.34 42.62 35.66
N VAL A 92 1.16 43.26 35.67
CA VAL A 92 0.41 43.77 34.49
C VAL A 92 0.30 45.32 34.58
N PRO A 93 -0.48 45.99 33.72
CA PRO A 93 -0.02 46.86 32.62
C PRO A 93 0.17 48.34 33.02
N GLU A 94 0.53 49.18 32.04
CA GLU A 94 0.15 50.58 32.03
C GLU A 94 -0.11 51.06 30.59
N ASP A 95 -1.04 52.02 30.42
CA ASP A 95 -1.62 52.41 29.13
C ASP A 95 -0.82 53.49 28.38
N GLY A 96 -1.08 53.65 27.07
CA GLY A 96 -0.39 54.63 26.23
C GLY A 96 -1.06 54.90 24.89
N GLU A 97 -2.18 55.63 24.90
CA GLU A 97 -2.78 56.16 23.66
C GLU A 97 -1.92 57.27 23.03
N ALA A 98 -1.72 57.20 21.71
CA ALA A 98 -1.27 58.33 20.90
C ALA A 98 -1.93 58.26 19.52
N SER A 99 -2.84 59.19 19.24
CA SER A 99 -3.63 59.20 17.99
C SER A 99 -2.90 59.89 16.84
N THR A 100 -3.18 59.47 15.60
CA THR A 100 -3.10 60.40 14.45
C THR A 100 -4.12 60.04 13.36
N SER A 101 -4.83 61.08 12.95
CA SER A 101 -5.80 61.16 11.84
C SER A 101 -5.13 60.94 10.46
N SER A 102 -5.82 60.74 9.33
CA SER A 102 -7.21 60.32 9.04
C SER A 102 -7.45 60.26 7.50
N TYR A 103 -8.59 59.69 7.09
CA TYR A 103 -9.19 59.71 5.74
C TYR A 103 -8.56 58.87 4.60
N PHE A 104 -9.46 58.44 3.71
CA PHE A 104 -9.26 57.68 2.45
C PHE A 104 -8.79 56.21 2.53
N ASN A 105 -9.74 55.30 2.80
CA ASN A 105 -10.32 54.55 1.67
C ASN A 105 -11.76 54.07 1.95
N ARG A 106 -12.48 53.66 0.88
CA ARG A 106 -13.88 53.22 0.96
C ARG A 106 -14.00 51.71 1.20
N GLY A 107 -14.85 51.32 2.14
CA GLY A 107 -15.72 50.15 1.97
C GLY A 107 -15.08 48.76 1.92
N ALA A 108 -13.84 48.57 2.39
CA ALA A 108 -13.34 47.24 2.68
C ALA A 108 -14.12 46.64 3.87
N LYS A 109 -15.06 45.73 3.60
CA LYS A 109 -15.64 44.89 4.66
C LYS A 109 -14.51 44.06 5.27
N SER A 110 -14.30 44.17 6.57
CA SER A 110 -13.50 43.22 7.34
C SER A 110 -14.22 41.87 7.37
N PHE A 111 -13.94 41.03 6.37
CA PHE A 111 -14.48 39.66 6.32
C PHE A 111 -13.94 38.86 7.50
N GLN A 112 -14.81 38.65 8.50
CA GLN A 112 -14.51 37.84 9.68
C GLN A 112 -14.25 36.39 9.27
N ALA A 113 -13.31 35.74 9.94
CA ALA A 113 -12.86 34.38 9.62
C ALA A 113 -13.88 33.26 9.94
N GLU A 114 -15.14 33.62 10.22
CA GLU A 114 -16.17 32.73 10.78
C GLU A 114 -17.24 32.29 9.76
N GLU A 115 -17.32 32.89 8.57
CA GLU A 115 -18.45 32.67 7.63
C GLU A 115 -18.59 31.22 7.14
N TYR A 116 -17.50 30.43 7.17
CA TYR A 116 -17.46 29.07 6.63
C TYR A 116 -16.81 28.06 7.59
N LYS A 117 -17.56 27.64 8.63
CA LYS A 117 -17.20 26.47 9.45
C LYS A 117 -17.39 25.16 8.67
N SER A 118 -16.51 24.19 8.90
CA SER A 118 -16.73 22.79 8.47
C SER A 118 -17.72 22.09 9.41
N PHE A 119 -18.10 20.87 9.06
CA PHE A 119 -18.78 19.96 10.00
C PHE A 119 -17.90 19.62 11.20
N ASP A 120 -18.51 19.10 12.27
CA ASP A 120 -17.80 18.60 13.45
C ASP A 120 -17.47 17.10 13.36
N LEU A 121 -16.27 16.73 13.83
CA LEU A 121 -15.72 15.35 13.76
C LEU A 121 -16.57 14.30 14.51
N GLY A 122 -17.41 14.76 15.44
CA GLY A 122 -18.34 13.94 16.22
C GLY A 122 -19.68 13.67 15.53
N GLU A 123 -20.07 14.49 14.55
CA GLU A 123 -21.32 14.34 13.79
C GLU A 123 -21.21 13.30 12.65
N LEU A 124 -19.98 13.02 12.22
CA LEU A 124 -19.70 12.13 11.11
C LEU A 124 -20.10 10.68 11.38
N ARG A 125 -20.74 10.03 10.40
CA ARG A 125 -21.17 8.62 10.47
C ARG A 125 -19.99 7.69 10.80
N ARG A 126 -20.12 6.85 11.84
CA ARG A 126 -19.10 5.87 12.26
C ARG A 126 -19.69 4.48 12.50
N ALA A 127 -18.97 3.45 12.08
CA ALA A 127 -19.23 2.06 12.41
C ALA A 127 -19.01 1.78 13.92
N PRO A 128 -19.71 0.80 14.52
CA PRO A 128 -20.88 0.11 13.96
C PRO A 128 -22.16 0.95 14.00
N LYS A 129 -22.17 2.10 14.72
CA LYS A 129 -23.36 2.88 15.07
C LYS A 129 -24.22 3.37 13.88
N CYS A 130 -23.61 3.65 12.73
CA CYS A 130 -24.33 4.14 11.55
C CYS A 130 -25.02 3.05 10.72
N TYR A 131 -24.64 1.77 10.87
CA TYR A 131 -25.21 0.68 10.07
C TYR A 131 -26.67 0.43 10.46
N LYS A 132 -27.60 0.62 9.51
CA LYS A 132 -29.03 0.30 9.72
C LYS A 132 -29.31 -1.19 9.91
N HIS A 133 -28.42 -2.06 9.45
CA HIS A 133 -28.56 -3.50 9.52
C HIS A 133 -27.28 -4.11 10.09
N SER A 134 -27.45 -5.07 10.99
CA SER A 134 -26.38 -5.95 11.43
C SER A 134 -25.83 -6.76 10.25
N LEU A 135 -24.53 -7.03 10.23
CA LEU A 135 -23.93 -7.95 9.26
C LEU A 135 -24.69 -9.29 9.20
N PRO A 136 -24.86 -9.87 7.99
CA PRO A 136 -25.41 -11.22 7.84
C PRO A 136 -24.46 -12.26 8.47
N PRO A 137 -24.94 -13.49 8.74
CA PRO A 137 -24.05 -14.60 9.11
C PRO A 137 -22.95 -14.78 8.06
N LEU A 138 -21.71 -15.01 8.52
CA LEU A 138 -20.59 -15.27 7.61
C LEU A 138 -20.90 -16.49 6.74
N ARG A 139 -20.65 -16.38 5.44
CA ARG A 139 -20.80 -17.47 4.46
C ARG A 139 -19.55 -17.53 3.58
N PHE A 140 -19.41 -18.62 2.85
CA PHE A 140 -18.38 -18.79 1.83
C PHE A 140 -19.03 -19.33 0.56
N ASP A 141 -18.47 -18.96 -0.59
CA ASP A 141 -18.96 -19.32 -1.92
C ASP A 141 -17.79 -19.32 -2.94
N MET A 142 -18.04 -18.95 -4.19
CA MET A 142 -17.01 -18.88 -5.23
C MET A 142 -16.19 -17.58 -5.23
N THR A 143 -16.71 -16.47 -4.67
CA THR A 143 -16.01 -15.19 -4.54
C THR A 143 -15.55 -14.93 -3.11
N HIS A 144 -16.24 -15.44 -2.08
CA HIS A 144 -15.84 -15.33 -0.69
C HIS A 144 -15.27 -16.64 -0.14
N LYS A 145 -13.96 -16.65 0.11
CA LYS A 145 -13.19 -17.73 0.72
C LYS A 145 -13.07 -17.53 2.24
N VAL A 146 -13.32 -18.57 3.02
CA VAL A 146 -13.11 -18.59 4.49
C VAL A 146 -12.20 -19.78 4.86
N LEU A 147 -11.08 -19.52 5.55
CA LEU A 147 -10.05 -20.53 5.86
C LEU A 147 -10.28 -21.30 7.19
N PHE A 148 -11.33 -20.98 7.93
CA PHE A 148 -11.69 -21.60 9.20
C PHE A 148 -13.14 -22.11 9.18
N LYS A 149 -13.47 -22.98 10.13
CA LYS A 149 -14.82 -23.51 10.33
C LYS A 149 -15.71 -22.37 10.81
N VAL A 150 -16.57 -21.87 9.92
CA VAL A 150 -17.57 -20.84 10.22
C VAL A 150 -18.40 -21.30 11.44
N PRO A 151 -18.47 -20.49 12.52
CA PRO A 151 -19.34 -20.80 13.67
C PRO A 151 -20.82 -20.88 13.27
N SER A 152 -21.60 -21.67 14.00
CA SER A 152 -23.06 -21.74 13.82
C SER A 152 -23.82 -20.52 14.36
N GLU A 153 -23.14 -19.69 15.15
CA GLU A 153 -23.66 -18.50 15.84
C GLU A 153 -22.70 -17.32 15.62
N GLU A 154 -22.83 -16.23 16.39
CA GLU A 154 -21.89 -15.10 16.34
C GLU A 154 -20.50 -15.48 16.90
N TRP A 155 -19.47 -14.68 16.60
CA TRP A 155 -18.11 -14.90 17.11
C TRP A 155 -18.05 -14.90 18.65
N SER A 156 -17.58 -16.00 19.24
CA SER A 156 -17.64 -16.28 20.67
C SER A 156 -16.41 -15.86 21.48
N GLY A 157 -15.49 -15.10 20.89
CA GLY A 157 -14.20 -14.75 21.52
C GLY A 157 -13.15 -15.87 21.55
N SER A 158 -13.48 -17.08 21.09
CA SER A 158 -12.60 -18.25 21.11
C SER A 158 -11.74 -18.40 19.84
N LEU A 159 -10.66 -19.19 19.91
CA LEU A 159 -9.84 -19.53 18.74
C LEU A 159 -10.62 -20.36 17.72
N LEU A 160 -10.55 -19.96 16.46
CA LEU A 160 -11.31 -20.57 15.37
C LEU A 160 -10.58 -21.79 14.79
N GLN A 161 -11.29 -22.92 14.68
CA GLN A 161 -10.75 -24.16 14.10
C GLN A 161 -10.48 -24.00 12.59
N PRO A 162 -9.30 -24.36 12.07
CA PRO A 162 -9.04 -24.42 10.63
C PRO A 162 -10.04 -25.32 9.89
N TYR A 163 -10.33 -25.01 8.62
CA TYR A 163 -11.24 -25.83 7.80
C TYR A 163 -10.77 -25.98 6.35
N PRO A 164 -10.65 -27.21 5.80
CA PRO A 164 -10.95 -28.49 6.44
C PRO A 164 -9.95 -28.85 7.55
N ASN A 165 -10.19 -29.94 8.27
CA ASN A 165 -9.38 -30.35 9.43
C ASN A 165 -8.00 -30.93 9.04
N SER A 166 -7.67 -31.02 7.76
CA SER A 166 -6.44 -31.61 7.21
C SER A 166 -5.90 -30.77 6.06
N PHE A 167 -4.58 -30.72 5.92
CA PHE A 167 -3.93 -29.93 4.86
C PHE A 167 -4.30 -30.42 3.45
N MET A 168 -4.80 -29.51 2.62
CA MET A 168 -5.00 -29.71 1.18
C MET A 168 -4.00 -28.83 0.41
N ASP A 169 -3.13 -29.45 -0.38
CA ASP A 169 -2.12 -28.73 -1.17
C ASP A 169 -2.68 -28.21 -2.50
N LYS A 170 -2.17 -27.05 -2.94
CA LYS A 170 -2.30 -26.53 -4.31
C LYS A 170 -0.99 -25.84 -4.70
N TRP A 171 -0.41 -26.31 -5.81
CA TRP A 171 0.86 -25.81 -6.34
C TRP A 171 0.65 -25.31 -7.79
N ASP A 172 -0.21 -24.32 -7.93
CA ASP A 172 -0.58 -23.68 -9.19
C ASP A 172 -0.55 -22.15 -9.06
N GLU A 173 -0.65 -21.45 -10.20
CA GLU A 173 -0.60 -19.97 -10.26
C GLU A 173 -1.90 -19.27 -9.80
N HIS A 174 -2.91 -20.01 -9.34
CA HIS A 174 -4.16 -19.46 -8.82
C HIS A 174 -4.22 -19.48 -7.29
N HIS A 175 -3.24 -20.12 -6.64
CA HIS A 175 -3.12 -20.20 -5.18
C HIS A 175 -1.75 -19.73 -4.71
N VAL A 176 -1.63 -19.47 -3.41
CA VAL A 176 -0.33 -19.24 -2.75
C VAL A 176 0.48 -20.54 -2.78
N TYR A 177 1.68 -20.48 -3.34
CA TYR A 177 2.66 -21.57 -3.26
C TYR A 177 3.13 -21.74 -1.80
N MET A 178 2.53 -22.70 -1.09
CA MET A 178 2.74 -22.88 0.35
C MET A 178 4.14 -23.46 0.68
N PRO A 179 4.85 -22.92 1.70
CA PRO A 179 6.10 -23.50 2.21
C PRO A 179 6.04 -25.00 2.48
N CYS A 180 4.93 -25.49 3.02
CA CYS A 180 4.69 -26.88 3.38
C CYS A 180 4.20 -27.79 2.25
N SER A 181 4.15 -27.31 1.00
CA SER A 181 3.80 -28.15 -0.16
C SER A 181 4.86 -29.22 -0.42
N ASN A 182 4.43 -30.45 -0.73
CA ASN A 182 5.31 -31.53 -1.19
C ASN A 182 6.04 -31.20 -2.50
N HIS A 183 5.55 -30.20 -3.26
CA HIS A 183 6.15 -29.70 -4.49
C HIS A 183 7.25 -28.64 -4.25
N ASN A 184 7.42 -28.17 -3.00
CA ASN A 184 8.47 -27.22 -2.62
C ASN A 184 9.82 -27.95 -2.46
N ILE A 185 10.46 -28.27 -3.59
CA ILE A 185 11.72 -29.03 -3.65
C ILE A 185 12.96 -28.14 -3.86
N MET A 186 14.11 -28.64 -3.41
CA MET A 186 15.44 -28.07 -3.60
C MET A 186 16.36 -29.05 -4.32
N SER A 187 17.22 -28.52 -5.19
CA SER A 187 18.35 -29.25 -5.75
C SER A 187 19.37 -29.59 -4.67
N SER A 188 19.94 -30.79 -4.70
CA SER A 188 21.00 -31.24 -3.79
C SER A 188 22.31 -31.49 -4.54
N GLN A 189 23.43 -31.39 -3.83
CA GLN A 189 24.76 -31.77 -4.35
C GLN A 189 24.88 -33.26 -4.71
N HIS A 190 23.89 -34.08 -4.34
CA HIS A 190 23.84 -35.52 -4.63
C HIS A 190 22.72 -35.91 -5.61
N ASP A 191 22.32 -34.99 -6.49
CA ASP A 191 21.39 -35.20 -7.63
C ASP A 191 20.00 -35.75 -7.27
N ARG A 192 19.62 -35.72 -5.99
CA ARG A 192 18.29 -36.09 -5.49
C ARG A 192 17.54 -34.84 -5.01
N PRO A 193 16.30 -34.59 -5.45
CA PRO A 193 15.52 -33.47 -4.95
C PRO A 193 15.17 -33.70 -3.47
N VAL A 194 15.34 -32.65 -2.66
CA VAL A 194 15.04 -32.67 -1.21
C VAL A 194 13.82 -31.78 -0.96
N SER A 195 12.92 -32.18 -0.07
CA SER A 195 11.81 -31.31 0.38
C SER A 195 12.37 -30.12 1.16
N ARG A 196 12.13 -28.90 0.66
CA ARG A 196 12.48 -27.67 1.37
C ARG A 196 11.72 -27.57 2.69
N TRP A 197 10.46 -28.01 2.74
CA TRP A 197 9.71 -28.03 3.99
C TRP A 197 10.40 -28.89 5.04
N LYS A 198 10.87 -30.09 4.68
CA LYS A 198 11.61 -30.94 5.64
C LYS A 198 12.92 -30.30 6.11
N GLN A 199 13.57 -29.48 5.29
CA GLN A 199 14.72 -28.71 5.73
C GLN A 199 14.33 -27.57 6.68
N ILE A 200 13.23 -26.85 6.41
CA ILE A 200 12.67 -25.82 7.30
C ILE A 200 12.25 -26.46 8.64
N GLU A 201 11.61 -27.64 8.63
CA GLU A 201 11.28 -28.42 9.82
C GLU A 201 12.54 -28.79 10.62
N ASN A 202 13.54 -29.41 9.99
CA ASN A 202 14.79 -29.77 10.68
C ASN A 202 15.44 -28.55 11.35
N VAL A 203 15.50 -27.40 10.65
CA VAL A 203 16.22 -26.20 11.11
C VAL A 203 15.43 -25.39 12.14
N LEU A 204 14.11 -25.24 11.98
CA LEU A 204 13.28 -24.47 12.91
C LEU A 204 12.79 -25.27 14.12
N ASN A 205 13.07 -26.59 14.21
CA ASN A 205 12.92 -27.33 15.47
C ASN A 205 14.14 -27.18 16.41
N GLU A 206 15.30 -26.76 15.89
CA GLU A 206 16.51 -26.55 16.70
C GLU A 206 16.48 -25.23 17.47
N LYS A 207 17.28 -25.14 18.55
CA LYS A 207 17.34 -23.94 19.39
C LYS A 207 18.23 -22.85 18.77
N ILE A 208 17.60 -21.95 18.02
CA ILE A 208 18.24 -20.72 17.52
C ILE A 208 18.55 -19.79 18.71
N SER A 209 19.83 -19.73 19.12
CA SER A 209 20.25 -19.06 20.36
C SER A 209 20.69 -17.60 20.17
N GLY A 210 20.79 -17.12 18.93
CA GLY A 210 21.28 -15.78 18.61
C GLY A 210 21.03 -15.41 17.14
N ILE A 211 21.50 -14.21 16.78
CA ILE A 211 21.24 -13.60 15.46
C ILE A 211 22.03 -14.27 14.33
N PHE A 212 23.24 -14.74 14.59
CA PHE A 212 24.04 -15.44 13.57
C PHE A 212 23.42 -16.80 13.26
N GLU A 213 22.95 -17.51 14.28
CA GLU A 213 22.23 -18.77 14.15
C GLU A 213 20.87 -18.58 13.43
N LEU A 214 20.20 -17.43 13.62
CA LEU A 214 18.96 -17.07 12.91
C LEU A 214 19.22 -16.80 11.42
N GLU A 215 20.31 -16.11 11.09
CA GLU A 215 20.77 -15.85 9.74
C GLU A 215 21.17 -17.16 9.02
N GLU A 216 22.00 -17.99 9.66
CA GLU A 216 22.36 -19.33 9.15
C GLU A 216 21.13 -20.20 8.94
N ALA A 217 20.17 -20.20 9.88
CA ALA A 217 18.92 -20.91 9.75
C ALA A 217 18.14 -20.46 8.50
N ILE A 218 17.91 -19.16 8.30
CA ILE A 218 17.16 -18.62 7.16
C ILE A 218 17.89 -18.86 5.82
N LEU A 219 19.22 -18.73 5.80
CA LEU A 219 20.03 -18.97 4.61
C LEU A 219 20.13 -20.45 4.24
N SER A 220 20.04 -21.37 5.20
CA SER A 220 20.20 -22.81 4.99
C SER A 220 19.28 -23.37 3.89
N TYR A 221 18.01 -22.93 3.83
CA TYR A 221 17.02 -23.30 2.82
C TYR A 221 16.84 -22.24 1.70
N ASN A 222 17.55 -21.11 1.79
CA ASN A 222 17.61 -20.03 0.81
C ASN A 222 18.99 -19.91 0.13
N GLN A 223 19.76 -20.99 0.01
CA GLN A 223 21.18 -21.00 -0.40
C GLN A 223 21.51 -20.21 -1.68
N HIS A 224 20.60 -20.11 -2.65
CA HIS A 224 20.80 -19.30 -3.86
C HIS A 224 20.96 -17.79 -3.57
N TYR A 225 20.60 -17.33 -2.37
CA TYR A 225 20.63 -15.93 -1.94
C TYR A 225 21.72 -15.63 -0.89
N SER A 226 22.52 -16.61 -0.46
CA SER A 226 23.57 -16.42 0.58
C SER A 226 24.69 -15.44 0.20
N HIS A 227 24.78 -15.07 -1.08
CA HIS A 227 25.71 -14.06 -1.61
C HIS A 227 25.01 -12.73 -1.98
N ARG A 228 23.75 -12.54 -1.56
CA ARG A 228 22.88 -11.39 -1.91
C ARG A 228 22.02 -10.87 -0.76
N TRP A 229 21.74 -11.71 0.23
CA TRP A 229 21.02 -11.36 1.44
C TRP A 229 22.02 -11.18 2.58
N ASP A 230 22.31 -9.93 2.91
CA ASP A 230 22.83 -9.56 4.22
C ASP A 230 21.69 -9.39 5.23
N PHE A 231 22.04 -9.40 6.51
CA PHE A 231 21.12 -9.27 7.65
C PHE A 231 21.52 -8.09 8.55
N ASP A 232 22.27 -7.12 8.02
CA ASP A 232 22.98 -6.13 8.83
C ASP A 232 22.06 -5.18 9.59
N SER A 233 20.88 -4.83 9.08
CA SER A 233 19.88 -4.08 9.87
C SER A 233 19.20 -4.93 10.94
N LEU A 234 19.05 -6.25 10.75
CA LEU A 234 18.55 -7.16 11.78
C LEU A 234 19.61 -7.40 12.88
N ARG A 235 20.89 -7.50 12.49
CA ARG A 235 22.04 -7.56 13.40
C ARG A 235 22.16 -6.27 14.22
N GLU A 236 22.13 -5.11 13.57
CA GLU A 236 22.20 -3.80 14.25
C GLU A 236 21.02 -3.63 15.22
N PHE A 237 19.80 -3.96 14.80
CA PHE A 237 18.62 -4.00 15.67
C PHE A 237 18.85 -4.85 16.93
N PHE A 238 19.30 -6.11 16.80
CA PHE A 238 19.56 -6.98 17.96
C PHE A 238 20.86 -6.70 18.72
N MET A 239 21.70 -5.77 18.24
CA MET A 239 22.80 -5.20 19.04
C MET A 239 22.34 -4.01 19.90
N GLN A 240 21.23 -3.36 19.54
CA GLN A 240 20.70 -2.16 20.22
C GLN A 240 19.46 -2.44 21.08
N ASP A 241 18.59 -3.39 20.70
CA ASP A 241 17.32 -3.65 21.41
C ASP A 241 17.54 -4.45 22.70
N LYS A 242 17.17 -3.84 23.83
CA LYS A 242 17.25 -4.41 25.19
C LYS A 242 16.38 -5.67 25.36
N ARG A 243 15.44 -5.94 24.45
CA ARG A 243 14.59 -7.14 24.43
C ARG A 243 15.26 -8.36 23.82
N LYS A 244 16.48 -8.24 23.27
CA LYS A 244 17.22 -9.34 22.60
C LYS A 244 17.12 -10.68 23.33
N ASP A 245 17.41 -10.70 24.63
CA ASP A 245 17.50 -11.96 25.37
C ASP A 245 16.11 -12.58 25.62
N GLU A 246 15.08 -11.77 25.91
CA GLU A 246 13.66 -12.18 25.94
C GLU A 246 13.21 -12.69 24.56
N PHE A 247 13.68 -12.05 23.48
CA PHE A 247 13.37 -12.46 22.12
C PHE A 247 13.93 -13.84 21.80
N PHE A 248 15.25 -14.07 21.91
CA PHE A 248 15.84 -15.37 21.58
C PHE A 248 15.46 -16.47 22.58
N THR A 249 15.17 -16.15 23.85
CA THR A 249 14.78 -17.14 24.86
C THR A 249 13.30 -17.54 24.78
N HIS A 250 12.40 -16.61 24.43
CA HIS A 250 10.95 -16.84 24.52
C HIS A 250 10.15 -16.46 23.27
N THR A 251 10.42 -15.33 22.62
CA THR A 251 9.63 -14.90 21.45
C THR A 251 9.99 -15.70 20.19
N LEU A 252 11.27 -15.87 19.85
CA LEU A 252 11.69 -16.61 18.67
C LEU A 252 11.27 -18.10 18.69
N PRO A 253 11.41 -18.87 19.80
CA PRO A 253 10.89 -20.23 19.87
C PRO A 253 9.37 -20.33 19.68
N PHE A 254 8.61 -19.29 20.08
CA PHE A 254 7.19 -19.19 19.78
C PHE A 254 6.95 -18.94 18.28
N ILE A 255 7.70 -18.02 17.63
CA ILE A 255 7.60 -17.79 16.18
C ILE A 255 7.99 -19.07 15.41
N GLN A 256 9.02 -19.81 15.83
CA GLN A 256 9.43 -21.10 15.27
C GLN A 256 8.28 -22.11 15.30
N LYS A 257 7.71 -22.36 16.49
CA LYS A 257 6.58 -23.27 16.67
C LYS A 257 5.37 -22.84 15.83
N LEU A 258 5.09 -21.53 15.81
CA LEU A 258 3.96 -20.95 15.06
C LEU A 258 4.14 -21.08 13.55
N ALA A 259 5.37 -20.89 13.04
CA ALA A 259 5.70 -21.10 11.63
C ALA A 259 5.56 -22.59 11.23
N LEU A 260 6.09 -23.50 12.04
CA LEU A 260 5.99 -24.95 11.82
C LEU A 260 4.56 -25.49 11.97
N SER A 261 3.65 -24.74 12.60
CA SER A 261 2.22 -25.06 12.66
C SER A 261 1.46 -24.76 11.36
N LEU A 262 2.14 -24.32 10.28
CA LEU A 262 1.52 -23.96 9.00
C LEU A 262 0.58 -25.03 8.41
N PRO A 263 0.97 -26.31 8.22
CA PRO A 263 0.06 -27.31 7.65
C PRO A 263 -1.12 -27.68 8.57
N SER A 264 -1.06 -27.39 9.88
CA SER A 264 -2.18 -27.64 10.81
C SER A 264 -3.08 -26.43 11.04
N LEU A 265 -2.58 -25.20 10.85
CA LEU A 265 -3.36 -23.96 10.98
C LEU A 265 -3.92 -23.44 9.66
N VAL A 266 -3.17 -23.55 8.56
CA VAL A 266 -3.56 -23.09 7.22
C VAL A 266 -3.79 -24.31 6.33
N THR A 267 -4.84 -25.06 6.68
CA THR A 267 -5.19 -26.34 6.07
C THR A 267 -5.80 -26.23 4.67
N GLN A 268 -6.21 -25.03 4.25
CA GLN A 268 -6.92 -24.79 3.00
C GLN A 268 -6.07 -23.91 2.05
N PRO A 269 -6.05 -24.19 0.73
CA PRO A 269 -5.40 -23.35 -0.25
C PRO A 269 -5.89 -21.90 -0.20
N ILE A 270 -4.94 -20.98 -0.01
CA ILE A 270 -5.18 -19.55 -0.10
C ILE A 270 -5.26 -19.19 -1.60
N PRO A 271 -6.38 -18.65 -2.11
CA PRO A 271 -6.48 -18.20 -3.49
C PRO A 271 -5.71 -16.89 -3.69
N ILE A 272 -5.22 -16.66 -4.91
CA ILE A 272 -4.77 -15.35 -5.35
C ILE A 272 -6.00 -14.50 -5.70
N LEU A 273 -6.08 -13.27 -5.16
CA LEU A 273 -7.16 -12.32 -5.45
C LEU A 273 -6.98 -11.72 -6.85
N LYS A 274 -7.35 -12.49 -7.88
CA LYS A 274 -7.06 -12.20 -9.30
C LYS A 274 -7.52 -10.82 -9.76
N GLN A 275 -6.73 -10.19 -10.63
CA GLN A 275 -7.12 -8.96 -11.32
C GLN A 275 -8.43 -9.13 -12.09
N GLY A 276 -9.27 -8.10 -12.09
CA GLY A 276 -10.58 -8.08 -12.75
C GLY A 276 -11.66 -8.92 -12.06
N CYS A 277 -11.37 -9.52 -10.90
CA CYS A 277 -12.29 -10.39 -10.17
C CYS A 277 -12.56 -9.86 -8.75
N GLU A 278 -13.80 -9.45 -8.46
CA GLU A 278 -14.18 -9.23 -7.06
C GLU A 278 -14.03 -10.54 -6.29
N SER A 279 -13.26 -10.50 -5.20
CA SER A 279 -12.92 -11.68 -4.42
C SER A 279 -12.54 -11.30 -2.98
N LYS A 280 -12.94 -12.16 -2.03
CA LYS A 280 -12.89 -11.91 -0.59
C LYS A 280 -12.21 -13.09 0.09
N LEU A 281 -11.25 -12.82 0.97
CA LEU A 281 -10.53 -13.81 1.75
C LEU A 281 -10.65 -13.48 3.24
N THR A 282 -11.29 -14.37 4.00
CA THR A 282 -11.43 -14.28 5.46
C THR A 282 -10.63 -15.38 6.16
N LEU A 283 -9.83 -15.00 7.14
CA LEU A 283 -8.96 -15.87 7.93
C LEU A 283 -8.91 -15.42 9.39
N SER A 284 -8.53 -16.30 10.32
CA SER A 284 -8.36 -15.91 11.73
C SER A 284 -7.05 -15.15 11.95
N GLN A 285 -6.97 -14.32 13.00
CA GLN A 285 -5.72 -13.65 13.37
C GLN A 285 -4.62 -14.66 13.74
N GLN A 286 -4.97 -15.86 14.22
CA GLN A 286 -4.03 -16.96 14.43
C GLN A 286 -3.45 -17.53 13.10
N GLN A 287 -4.29 -17.66 12.06
CA GLN A 287 -3.83 -18.04 10.72
C GLN A 287 -2.95 -16.95 10.10
N ALA A 288 -3.31 -15.69 10.31
CA ALA A 288 -2.51 -14.55 9.89
C ALA A 288 -1.12 -14.55 10.55
N ALA A 289 -1.08 -14.72 11.87
CA ALA A 289 0.16 -14.82 12.63
C ALA A 289 1.07 -15.97 12.18
N CYS A 290 0.49 -17.12 11.82
CA CYS A 290 1.21 -18.26 11.24
C CYS A 290 1.85 -17.94 9.88
N LEU A 291 1.14 -17.21 9.02
CA LEU A 291 1.67 -16.75 7.73
C LEU A 291 2.75 -15.68 7.91
N LEU A 292 2.60 -14.75 8.85
CA LEU A 292 3.63 -13.75 9.19
C LEU A 292 4.89 -14.38 9.78
N ALA A 293 4.76 -15.42 10.62
CA ALA A 293 5.91 -16.18 11.12
C ALA A 293 6.69 -16.86 9.97
N ASN A 294 5.98 -17.42 8.98
CA ASN A 294 6.59 -17.98 7.77
C ASN A 294 7.24 -16.91 6.85
N ALA A 295 6.70 -15.69 6.83
CA ALA A 295 7.25 -14.55 6.11
C ALA A 295 8.53 -13.99 6.76
N PHE A 296 8.55 -13.93 8.10
CA PHE A 296 9.71 -13.56 8.90
C PHE A 296 10.89 -14.51 8.65
N PHE A 297 10.65 -15.82 8.68
CA PHE A 297 11.67 -16.83 8.32
C PHE A 297 11.94 -16.94 6.80
N CYS A 298 11.39 -16.05 5.96
CA CYS A 298 11.62 -16.00 4.52
C CYS A 298 11.36 -17.33 3.78
N THR A 299 10.33 -18.07 4.21
CA THR A 299 10.07 -19.45 3.75
C THR A 299 9.29 -19.55 2.44
N PHE A 300 8.57 -18.50 2.01
CA PHE A 300 7.63 -18.60 0.88
C PHE A 300 8.37 -18.84 -0.45
N PRO A 301 8.17 -19.99 -1.11
CA PRO A 301 8.85 -20.31 -2.36
C PRO A 301 8.34 -19.45 -3.52
N LYS A 302 9.18 -19.26 -4.55
CA LYS A 302 8.93 -18.40 -5.72
C LYS A 302 8.71 -16.90 -5.41
N ARG A 303 8.94 -16.44 -4.17
CA ARG A 303 8.76 -15.03 -3.75
C ARG A 303 10.05 -14.21 -3.58
N ASN A 304 11.20 -14.78 -3.90
CA ASN A 304 12.53 -14.18 -3.66
C ASN A 304 13.26 -13.72 -4.93
N ALA A 305 12.70 -14.00 -6.11
CA ALA A 305 13.28 -13.63 -7.39
C ALA A 305 12.65 -12.32 -7.90
N ARG A 306 13.45 -11.26 -8.09
CA ARG A 306 13.08 -10.06 -8.87
C ARG A 306 12.90 -10.43 -10.35
N MET A 307 11.84 -11.16 -10.68
CA MET A 307 11.37 -11.30 -12.06
C MET A 307 10.71 -9.99 -12.48
N LYS A 308 11.03 -9.46 -13.67
CA LYS A 308 10.41 -8.22 -14.15
C LYS A 308 8.88 -8.35 -14.23
N SER A 309 8.34 -9.49 -14.65
CA SER A 309 6.89 -9.75 -14.67
C SER A 309 6.28 -10.20 -13.32
N ALA A 310 6.83 -9.78 -12.17
CA ALA A 310 6.30 -10.16 -10.86
C ALA A 310 5.01 -9.38 -10.54
N ILE A 311 3.85 -10.07 -10.57
CA ILE A 311 2.53 -9.46 -10.36
C ILE A 311 2.19 -9.29 -8.86
N LEU A 312 2.83 -10.08 -7.98
CA LEU A 312 2.64 -10.04 -6.53
C LEU A 312 3.81 -9.29 -5.86
N PRO A 313 3.56 -8.46 -4.82
CA PRO A 313 4.64 -7.79 -4.06
C PRO A 313 5.54 -8.77 -3.28
N ASP A 314 6.68 -8.30 -2.77
CA ASP A 314 7.53 -9.07 -1.84
C ASP A 314 6.78 -9.41 -0.55
N ILE A 315 6.88 -10.65 -0.06
CA ILE A 315 6.31 -11.08 1.24
C ILE A 315 7.35 -11.59 2.24
N ASN A 316 8.49 -12.12 1.80
CA ASN A 316 9.56 -12.58 2.70
C ASN A 316 10.37 -11.39 3.22
N PHE A 317 10.75 -11.41 4.50
CA PHE A 317 11.27 -10.23 5.22
C PHE A 317 12.76 -9.92 4.95
N SER A 318 13.43 -10.63 4.02
CA SER A 318 14.86 -10.46 3.73
C SER A 318 15.24 -9.02 3.34
N ASN A 319 14.38 -8.30 2.61
CA ASN A 319 14.62 -6.90 2.25
C ASN A 319 14.50 -5.93 3.45
N LEU A 320 13.86 -6.34 4.56
CA LEU A 320 13.79 -5.61 5.83
C LEU A 320 14.99 -5.90 6.74
N PHE A 321 15.58 -7.09 6.64
CA PHE A 321 16.78 -7.48 7.39
C PHE A 321 18.06 -6.87 6.80
N ARG A 322 18.09 -6.69 5.48
CA ARG A 322 19.20 -6.11 4.72
C ARG A 322 19.43 -4.63 5.02
N ALA A 323 20.68 -4.22 5.19
CA ALA A 323 21.06 -2.81 5.23
C ALA A 323 21.09 -2.14 3.84
N SER A 324 20.88 -0.83 3.81
CA SER A 324 21.33 0.05 2.72
C SER A 324 22.04 1.25 3.33
N SER A 325 22.98 1.84 2.59
CA SER A 325 23.76 3.00 3.01
C SER A 325 22.86 4.19 3.35
N GLY A 326 22.72 4.49 4.65
CA GLY A 326 21.93 5.61 5.18
C GLY A 326 20.55 5.25 5.76
N ASP A 327 20.08 4.01 5.66
CA ASP A 327 18.67 3.65 5.97
C ASP A 327 18.47 2.71 7.18
N SER A 328 19.52 2.34 7.93
CA SER A 328 19.37 1.36 9.01
C SER A 328 18.36 1.78 10.08
N THR A 329 18.32 3.07 10.45
CA THR A 329 17.35 3.65 11.39
C THR A 329 15.90 3.31 11.03
N ARG A 330 15.49 3.56 9.77
CA ARG A 330 14.11 3.28 9.33
C ARG A 330 13.75 1.81 9.53
N LYS A 331 14.67 0.90 9.21
CA LYS A 331 14.47 -0.55 9.34
C LYS A 331 14.48 -1.01 10.80
N ILE A 332 15.31 -0.42 11.65
CA ILE A 332 15.35 -0.66 13.10
C ILE A 332 14.00 -0.30 13.74
N GLU A 333 13.42 0.86 13.42
CA GLU A 333 12.11 1.27 13.96
C GLU A 333 10.95 0.39 13.46
N LYS A 334 10.98 -0.03 12.19
CA LYS A 334 10.06 -1.06 11.67
C LYS A 334 10.21 -2.39 12.41
N LEU A 335 11.44 -2.86 12.62
CA LEU A 335 11.73 -4.10 13.33
C LEU A 335 11.24 -4.07 14.78
N LYS A 336 11.32 -2.93 15.48
CA LYS A 336 10.72 -2.77 16.81
C LYS A 336 9.20 -3.05 16.80
N CYS A 337 8.48 -2.55 15.79
CA CYS A 337 7.04 -2.77 15.63
C CYS A 337 6.71 -4.25 15.34
N ILE A 338 7.47 -4.88 14.43
CA ILE A 338 7.33 -6.31 14.08
C ILE A 338 7.61 -7.21 15.30
N VAL A 339 8.65 -6.92 16.07
CA VAL A 339 8.95 -7.66 17.31
C VAL A 339 7.88 -7.42 18.36
N ASN A 340 7.37 -6.19 18.53
CA ASN A 340 6.26 -5.92 19.45
C ASN A 340 5.00 -6.73 19.11
N TYR A 341 4.65 -6.86 17.82
CA TYR A 341 3.58 -7.74 17.36
C TYR A 341 3.79 -9.19 17.83
N PHE A 342 4.94 -9.79 17.53
CA PHE A 342 5.24 -11.17 17.94
C PHE A 342 5.29 -11.35 19.47
N GLU A 343 5.74 -10.34 20.21
CA GLU A 343 5.73 -10.32 21.68
C GLU A 343 4.31 -10.25 22.26
N ARG A 344 3.40 -9.44 21.69
CA ARG A 344 1.98 -9.42 22.08
C ARG A 344 1.32 -10.77 21.82
N ILE A 345 1.41 -11.28 20.59
CA ILE A 345 0.68 -12.51 20.23
C ILE A 345 1.23 -13.79 20.90
N ARG A 346 2.48 -13.76 21.42
CA ARG A 346 3.01 -14.79 22.33
C ARG A 346 2.31 -14.75 23.69
N LYS A 347 2.13 -13.55 24.26
CA LYS A 347 1.48 -13.35 25.57
C LYS A 347 -0.01 -13.70 25.50
N GLN A 348 -0.68 -13.30 24.43
CA GLN A 348 -2.09 -13.61 24.16
C GLN A 348 -2.35 -13.68 22.66
N MET A 349 -2.64 -14.88 22.14
CA MET A 349 -2.99 -15.05 20.72
C MET A 349 -4.36 -14.40 20.44
N PRO A 350 -4.46 -13.44 19.50
CA PRO A 350 -5.73 -12.83 19.13
C PRO A 350 -6.68 -13.86 18.47
N THR A 351 -7.95 -13.79 18.86
CA THR A 351 -8.98 -14.78 18.51
C THR A 351 -9.97 -14.32 17.43
N GLY A 352 -9.79 -13.10 16.91
CA GLY A 352 -10.66 -12.52 15.89
C GLY A 352 -10.35 -12.97 14.46
N THR A 353 -10.94 -12.26 13.50
CA THR A 353 -10.79 -12.53 12.07
C THR A 353 -10.41 -11.28 11.28
N LEU A 354 -9.87 -11.50 10.09
CA LEU A 354 -9.50 -10.50 9.11
C LEU A 354 -10.26 -10.77 7.81
N THR A 355 -10.59 -9.74 7.04
CA THR A 355 -11.11 -9.90 5.67
C THR A 355 -10.36 -9.00 4.70
N PHE A 356 -9.85 -9.61 3.63
CA PHE A 356 -9.20 -8.93 2.52
C PHE A 356 -10.11 -9.03 1.30
N THR A 357 -10.64 -7.91 0.84
CA THR A 357 -11.58 -7.81 -0.29
C THR A 357 -10.90 -7.08 -1.43
N ARG A 358 -10.61 -7.76 -2.54
CA ARG A 358 -10.35 -7.07 -3.81
C ARG A 358 -11.71 -6.66 -4.38
N HIS A 359 -11.96 -5.36 -4.43
CA HIS A 359 -13.15 -4.80 -5.07
C HIS A 359 -12.76 -4.23 -6.44
N VAL A 360 -13.70 -4.33 -7.39
CA VAL A 360 -13.47 -4.03 -8.81
C VAL A 360 -14.67 -3.23 -9.32
N LEU A 361 -14.48 -1.96 -9.63
CA LEU A 361 -15.52 -1.10 -10.22
C LEU A 361 -15.81 -1.58 -11.65
N PRO A 362 -17.03 -2.08 -11.96
CA PRO A 362 -17.37 -2.48 -13.32
C PRO A 362 -17.46 -1.28 -14.24
N HIS A 363 -17.06 -1.42 -15.52
CA HIS A 363 -17.11 -0.33 -16.49
C HIS A 363 -18.53 0.25 -16.67
N GLY A 364 -19.58 -0.58 -16.56
CA GLY A 364 -20.97 -0.13 -16.62
C GLY A 364 -21.46 0.62 -15.37
N SER A 365 -20.69 0.61 -14.29
CA SER A 365 -21.00 1.28 -13.02
C SER A 365 -20.24 2.60 -12.83
N VAL A 366 -19.40 3.00 -13.80
CA VAL A 366 -18.68 4.28 -13.76
C VAL A 366 -19.67 5.43 -13.96
N PRO A 367 -19.80 6.38 -13.02
CA PRO A 367 -20.72 7.51 -13.16
C PRO A 367 -20.40 8.42 -14.35
N MET A 368 -21.42 8.93 -15.02
CA MET A 368 -21.26 9.99 -16.02
C MET A 368 -21.05 11.34 -15.30
N TRP A 369 -19.81 11.59 -14.88
CA TRP A 369 -19.43 12.72 -14.00
C TRP A 369 -19.91 14.09 -14.47
N GLY A 370 -19.98 14.33 -15.79
CA GLY A 370 -20.48 15.58 -16.38
C GLY A 370 -22.00 15.77 -16.35
N GLU A 371 -22.76 14.75 -15.98
CA GLU A 371 -24.24 14.76 -15.92
C GLU A 371 -24.75 14.57 -14.47
N CYS A 372 -23.88 14.07 -13.59
CA CYS A 372 -24.17 13.76 -12.19
C CYS A 372 -24.61 15.00 -11.40
N SER A 373 -25.92 15.15 -11.18
CA SER A 373 -26.53 16.29 -10.48
C SER A 373 -26.65 16.07 -8.96
N VAL A 374 -25.80 15.21 -8.38
CA VAL A 374 -25.75 14.92 -6.94
C VAL A 374 -25.13 16.11 -6.19
N LYS A 375 -25.65 16.43 -5.00
CA LYS A 375 -25.09 17.49 -4.14
C LYS A 375 -23.75 17.07 -3.54
N LEU A 376 -22.87 18.03 -3.31
CA LEU A 376 -21.56 17.77 -2.70
C LEU A 376 -21.68 17.34 -1.23
N ALA A 377 -20.88 16.35 -0.85
CA ALA A 377 -20.85 15.72 0.47
C ALA A 377 -20.54 16.69 1.62
N ASP A 378 -20.94 16.33 2.83
CA ASP A 378 -20.51 16.97 4.07
C ASP A 378 -18.99 16.76 4.28
N LEU A 379 -18.30 17.78 4.78
CA LEU A 379 -16.84 17.79 4.91
C LEU A 379 -16.42 18.36 6.28
N TYR A 380 -15.64 17.57 7.02
CA TYR A 380 -14.74 18.00 8.08
C TYR A 380 -13.34 18.19 7.51
N VAL A 381 -12.63 19.24 7.94
CA VAL A 381 -11.22 19.48 7.56
C VAL A 381 -10.42 19.86 8.81
N SER A 382 -9.21 19.33 8.95
CA SER A 382 -8.26 19.73 10.00
C SER A 382 -6.80 19.54 9.57
N SER A 383 -5.90 20.40 10.03
CA SER A 383 -4.44 20.18 9.97
C SER A 383 -3.91 19.28 11.08
N GLU A 384 -4.70 19.12 12.16
CA GLU A 384 -4.38 18.34 13.35
C GLU A 384 -5.22 17.06 13.38
N GLY A 385 -4.63 15.94 13.81
CA GLY A 385 -5.25 14.61 13.80
C GLY A 385 -4.73 13.71 12.68
N ASN A 386 -4.93 12.41 12.84
CA ASN A 386 -4.45 11.36 11.92
C ASN A 386 -5.59 10.41 11.49
N ILE A 387 -5.41 9.75 10.35
CA ILE A 387 -6.42 8.82 9.80
C ILE A 387 -6.66 7.63 10.74
N GLU A 388 -5.61 7.10 11.35
CA GLU A 388 -5.64 5.93 12.23
C GLU A 388 -6.11 6.22 13.66
N ASP A 389 -5.90 7.45 14.16
CA ASP A 389 -6.27 7.85 15.52
C ASP A 389 -7.72 8.39 15.56
N ASP A 390 -8.02 9.36 14.69
CA ASP A 390 -9.32 10.07 14.69
C ASP A 390 -10.38 9.40 13.80
N GLY A 391 -9.95 8.59 12.83
CA GLY A 391 -10.81 7.88 11.89
C GLY A 391 -11.44 6.59 12.44
N MET A 392 -11.47 6.36 13.76
CA MET A 392 -12.08 5.15 14.34
C MET A 392 -13.53 4.96 13.87
N GLY A 393 -13.82 3.78 13.30
CA GLY A 393 -15.13 3.46 12.71
C GLY A 393 -15.44 4.15 11.38
N MET A 394 -14.53 4.91 10.78
CA MET A 394 -14.64 5.37 9.40
C MET A 394 -13.99 4.37 8.44
N LEU A 395 -14.21 4.52 7.12
CA LEU A 395 -13.31 3.91 6.15
C LEU A 395 -12.02 4.74 6.09
N GLN A 396 -10.92 4.16 6.52
CA GLN A 396 -9.60 4.80 6.56
C GLN A 396 -8.90 4.64 5.21
N ALA A 397 -8.45 5.74 4.60
CA ALA A 397 -7.71 5.71 3.34
C ALA A 397 -6.24 5.32 3.58
N ASP A 398 -5.76 4.35 2.82
CA ASP A 398 -4.35 3.99 2.67
C ASP A 398 -3.89 4.52 1.31
N PHE A 399 -2.90 5.41 1.31
CA PHE A 399 -2.39 6.13 0.14
C PHE A 399 -1.43 5.25 -0.66
N ALA A 400 -1.95 4.10 -1.07
CA ALA A 400 -1.19 2.92 -1.41
C ALA A 400 -0.31 3.06 -2.66
N ASN A 401 0.69 2.20 -2.75
CA ASN A 401 1.24 1.79 -4.03
C ASN A 401 0.28 0.78 -4.69
N LYS A 402 0.20 0.77 -6.02
CA LYS A 402 -0.49 -0.29 -6.79
C LYS A 402 -0.01 -1.69 -6.39
N TYR A 403 1.25 -1.83 -5.96
CA TYR A 403 1.77 -2.99 -5.23
C TYR A 403 1.59 -2.79 -3.71
N VAL A 404 0.37 -3.07 -3.24
CA VAL A 404 -0.14 -2.81 -1.87
C VAL A 404 0.89 -3.10 -0.75
N GLY A 405 0.97 -2.21 0.24
CA GLY A 405 1.99 -2.18 1.28
C GLY A 405 3.35 -1.63 0.81
N GLY A 406 3.40 -1.03 -0.38
CA GLY A 406 4.55 -0.32 -0.94
C GLY A 406 5.92 -0.92 -0.64
N GLY A 407 6.77 -0.10 -0.02
CA GLY A 407 8.11 -0.42 0.44
C GLY A 407 8.18 -0.93 1.89
N VAL A 408 7.11 -1.53 2.46
CA VAL A 408 7.06 -1.85 3.90
C VAL A 408 8.19 -2.80 4.32
N LEU A 409 8.46 -3.82 3.51
CA LEU A 409 9.59 -4.75 3.70
C LEU A 409 10.91 -4.21 3.12
N GLY A 410 11.04 -2.90 2.92
CA GLY A 410 12.20 -2.22 2.34
C GLY A 410 12.39 -0.81 2.90
N HIS A 411 12.59 0.18 2.03
CA HIS A 411 13.00 1.55 2.39
C HIS A 411 11.85 2.55 2.63
N GLY A 412 10.65 2.26 2.11
CA GLY A 412 9.50 3.16 2.26
C GLY A 412 9.00 3.23 3.71
N LEU A 413 8.78 4.44 4.23
CA LEU A 413 8.27 4.67 5.59
C LEU A 413 7.35 5.90 5.61
N VAL A 414 6.49 5.99 4.59
CA VAL A 414 5.42 7.00 4.48
C VAL A 414 4.08 6.40 4.94
N GLN A 415 2.95 7.07 4.71
CA GLN A 415 1.66 6.73 5.31
C GLN A 415 1.24 5.25 5.12
N GLU A 416 1.42 4.66 3.93
CA GLU A 416 1.17 3.24 3.66
C GLU A 416 2.06 2.33 4.54
N GLU A 417 3.38 2.49 4.50
CA GLU A 417 4.26 1.58 5.24
C GLU A 417 4.19 1.75 6.75
N ILE A 418 3.99 2.99 7.24
CA ILE A 418 3.72 3.28 8.65
C ILE A 418 2.49 2.51 9.11
N ARG A 419 1.38 2.62 8.37
CA ARG A 419 0.14 1.91 8.68
C ARG A 419 0.34 0.40 8.70
N PHE A 420 1.12 -0.15 7.75
CA PHE A 420 1.39 -1.57 7.68
C PHE A 420 2.32 -2.10 8.80
N VAL A 421 3.24 -1.29 9.37
CA VAL A 421 4.05 -1.75 10.52
C VAL A 421 3.38 -1.56 11.88
N ILE A 422 2.49 -0.59 12.03
CA ILE A 422 1.68 -0.48 13.27
C ILE A 422 0.53 -1.51 13.30
N CYS A 423 0.07 -1.98 12.13
CA CYS A 423 -0.90 -3.06 11.97
C CYS A 423 -0.33 -4.23 11.11
N PRO A 424 0.67 -5.03 11.58
CA PRO A 424 1.40 -6.00 10.75
C PRO A 424 0.57 -7.05 10.01
N GLU A 425 -0.64 -7.32 10.47
CA GLU A 425 -1.62 -8.19 9.80
C GLU A 425 -1.92 -7.74 8.37
N MET A 426 -1.84 -6.43 8.08
CA MET A 426 -2.02 -5.86 6.74
C MET A 426 -0.94 -6.31 5.75
N ILE A 427 0.28 -6.61 6.21
CA ILE A 427 1.41 -7.07 5.36
C ILE A 427 1.04 -8.36 4.60
N LEU A 428 0.13 -9.18 5.13
CA LEU A 428 -0.33 -10.40 4.46
C LEU A 428 -1.08 -10.17 3.15
N SER A 429 -1.66 -9.00 2.92
CA SER A 429 -2.22 -8.62 1.61
C SER A 429 -1.26 -8.96 0.47
N ARG A 430 0.04 -8.68 0.67
CA ARG A 430 1.14 -8.92 -0.26
C ARG A 430 1.32 -10.39 -0.63
N LEU A 431 0.91 -11.32 0.24
CA LEU A 431 1.01 -12.75 -0.02
C LEU A 431 0.09 -13.18 -1.18
N PHE A 432 -1.10 -12.59 -1.31
CA PHE A 432 -2.16 -13.06 -2.21
C PHE A 432 -2.82 -11.98 -3.09
N THR A 433 -2.39 -10.72 -3.01
CA THR A 433 -2.96 -9.60 -3.79
C THR A 433 -2.03 -9.18 -4.93
N PRO A 434 -2.34 -9.53 -6.18
CA PRO A 434 -1.75 -8.96 -7.38
C PRO A 434 -1.88 -7.44 -7.43
N VAL A 435 -0.94 -6.77 -8.09
CA VAL A 435 -0.95 -5.32 -8.37
C VAL A 435 -2.35 -4.82 -8.78
N LEU A 436 -2.77 -3.66 -8.27
CA LEU A 436 -4.06 -3.06 -8.59
C LEU A 436 -4.08 -2.46 -10.00
N GLN A 437 -5.17 -2.68 -10.74
CA GLN A 437 -5.48 -1.95 -11.98
C GLN A 437 -6.25 -0.65 -11.67
N ASP A 438 -6.43 0.21 -12.67
CA ASP A 438 -7.04 1.54 -12.51
C ASP A 438 -8.49 1.54 -11.95
N ASN A 439 -9.21 0.43 -12.07
CA ASN A 439 -10.58 0.25 -11.58
C ASN A 439 -10.70 -0.69 -10.36
N GLU A 440 -9.60 -0.94 -9.62
CA GLU A 440 -9.56 -1.88 -8.50
C GLU A 440 -9.04 -1.24 -7.21
N VAL A 441 -9.46 -1.78 -6.06
CA VAL A 441 -8.92 -1.46 -4.73
C VAL A 441 -8.82 -2.71 -3.87
N LEU A 442 -8.03 -2.65 -2.78
CA LEU A 442 -8.06 -3.66 -1.72
C LEU A 442 -8.62 -3.06 -0.44
N ILE A 443 -9.72 -3.60 0.06
CA ILE A 443 -10.31 -3.25 1.36
C ILE A 443 -9.86 -4.30 2.39
N MET A 444 -9.34 -3.84 3.51
CA MET A 444 -8.81 -4.63 4.62
C MET A 444 -9.64 -4.33 5.87
N THR A 445 -10.49 -5.28 6.28
CA THR A 445 -11.35 -5.15 7.45
C THR A 445 -10.84 -6.03 8.60
N GLY A 446 -10.69 -5.45 9.78
CA GLY A 446 -10.47 -6.19 11.04
C GLY A 446 -9.03 -6.27 11.54
N CYS A 447 -8.04 -5.75 10.81
CA CYS A 447 -6.64 -5.71 11.24
C CYS A 447 -6.49 -4.85 12.50
N GLU A 448 -5.82 -5.41 13.52
CA GLU A 448 -5.60 -4.78 14.82
C GLU A 448 -4.34 -3.88 14.80
N ARG A 449 -4.35 -2.74 15.52
CA ARG A 449 -3.13 -1.94 15.77
C ARG A 449 -2.38 -2.50 16.97
N PHE A 450 -1.11 -2.82 16.77
CA PHE A 450 -0.23 -3.41 17.78
C PHE A 450 0.79 -2.42 18.33
N SER A 451 1.17 -1.40 17.56
CA SER A 451 2.24 -0.46 17.94
C SER A 451 1.76 0.99 17.92
N ASP A 452 2.34 1.80 18.80
CA ASP A 452 2.23 3.25 18.79
C ASP A 452 3.53 3.89 18.27
N TYR A 453 3.44 5.09 17.70
CA TYR A 453 4.57 5.74 17.03
C TYR A 453 4.58 7.27 17.18
N THR A 454 5.66 7.88 16.71
CA THR A 454 5.81 9.33 16.51
C THR A 454 6.63 9.60 15.25
N GLY A 455 6.45 10.77 14.63
CA GLY A 455 7.21 11.19 13.45
C GLY A 455 6.82 10.48 12.16
N TYR A 456 7.56 10.76 11.08
CA TYR A 456 7.23 10.35 9.70
C TYR A 456 8.51 10.25 8.84
N SER A 457 8.54 9.33 7.87
CA SER A 457 9.76 9.02 7.08
C SER A 457 10.97 8.79 7.99
N ASP A 458 12.02 9.59 7.86
CA ASP A 458 13.28 9.52 8.59
C ASP A 458 13.16 9.87 10.08
N SER A 459 12.06 10.54 10.46
CA SER A 459 11.74 10.86 11.85
C SER A 459 10.79 9.86 12.53
N PHE A 460 10.32 8.83 11.81
CA PHE A 460 9.47 7.79 12.40
C PHE A 460 10.21 7.05 13.52
N GLN A 461 9.56 6.87 14.66
CA GLN A 461 10.06 6.12 15.81
C GLN A 461 8.95 5.26 16.42
N PHE A 462 9.29 4.02 16.79
CA PHE A 462 8.42 3.17 17.60
C PHE A 462 8.35 3.72 19.04
N LYS A 463 7.15 4.08 19.48
CA LYS A 463 6.89 4.73 20.78
C LYS A 463 6.47 3.74 21.87
N GLY A 464 5.86 2.61 21.51
CA GLY A 464 5.51 1.56 22.47
C GLY A 464 4.40 0.62 22.00
N ASP A 465 3.89 -0.17 22.93
CA ASP A 465 2.73 -1.04 22.71
C ASP A 465 1.45 -0.22 22.51
N TYR A 466 0.58 -0.65 21.59
CA TYR A 466 -0.77 -0.11 21.44
C TYR A 466 -1.80 -1.18 21.75
N VAL A 467 -2.66 -0.88 22.73
CA VAL A 467 -3.82 -1.72 23.08
C VAL A 467 -5.03 -1.19 22.34
N ASP A 468 -5.30 -1.75 21.16
CA ASP A 468 -6.46 -1.38 20.36
C ASP A 468 -7.77 -1.73 21.07
N LYS A 469 -8.65 -0.73 21.20
CA LYS A 469 -9.94 -0.80 21.89
C LYS A 469 -11.12 -0.80 20.92
N THR A 470 -10.86 -0.89 19.62
CA THR A 470 -11.90 -0.87 18.59
C THR A 470 -12.84 -2.08 18.79
N PRO A 471 -14.16 -1.88 18.90
CA PRO A 471 -15.10 -2.99 19.11
C PRO A 471 -15.04 -3.95 17.91
N ARG A 472 -15.36 -5.22 18.14
CA ARG A 472 -15.43 -6.23 17.07
C ARG A 472 -16.85 -6.36 16.51
N ASP A 473 -16.95 -6.83 15.28
CA ASP A 473 -18.20 -7.15 14.59
C ASP A 473 -18.60 -8.62 14.80
N ARG A 474 -19.75 -9.02 14.23
CA ARG A 474 -20.30 -10.37 14.34
C ARG A 474 -19.39 -11.49 13.81
N TRP A 475 -18.44 -11.16 12.94
CA TRP A 475 -17.48 -12.10 12.36
C TRP A 475 -16.18 -12.15 13.18
N GLY A 476 -16.04 -11.33 14.23
CA GLY A 476 -14.84 -11.22 15.06
C GLY A 476 -13.79 -10.25 14.51
N ARG A 477 -14.11 -9.48 13.47
CA ARG A 477 -13.23 -8.45 12.89
C ARG A 477 -13.31 -7.20 13.75
N MET A 478 -12.21 -6.48 13.99
CA MET A 478 -12.32 -5.12 14.52
C MET A 478 -13.13 -4.23 13.56
N ASN A 479 -13.88 -3.25 14.08
CA ASN A 479 -14.56 -2.21 13.29
C ASN A 479 -13.58 -1.16 12.73
N THR A 480 -12.44 -1.65 12.23
CA THR A 480 -11.40 -0.92 11.51
C THR A 480 -11.45 -1.40 10.07
N GLU A 481 -11.72 -0.49 9.14
CA GLU A 481 -11.77 -0.77 7.70
C GLU A 481 -10.79 0.18 7.00
N VAL A 482 -9.87 -0.38 6.21
CA VAL A 482 -8.86 0.38 5.47
C VAL A 482 -8.99 0.09 3.97
N VAL A 483 -8.94 1.11 3.12
CA VAL A 483 -8.89 0.93 1.65
C VAL A 483 -7.55 1.36 1.08
N ALA A 484 -6.81 0.40 0.54
CA ALA A 484 -5.63 0.65 -0.28
C ALA A 484 -6.07 1.15 -1.66
N MET A 485 -5.82 2.43 -1.94
CA MET A 485 -6.16 3.09 -3.20
C MET A 485 -4.94 3.82 -3.75
N ASP A 486 -4.41 3.35 -4.88
CA ASP A 486 -3.21 3.92 -5.49
C ASP A 486 -3.50 5.16 -6.34
N ALA A 487 -2.77 6.26 -6.09
CA ALA A 487 -2.78 7.44 -6.95
C ALA A 487 -1.85 7.25 -8.17
N LEU A 488 -1.99 8.09 -9.19
CA LEU A 488 -0.98 8.19 -10.24
C LEU A 488 0.24 8.98 -9.75
N PHE A 489 1.43 8.56 -10.18
CA PHE A 489 2.66 9.34 -10.05
C PHE A 489 2.80 10.33 -11.21
N PHE A 490 3.08 11.59 -10.90
CA PHE A 490 3.27 12.65 -11.88
C PHE A 490 4.71 13.15 -11.91
N ARG A 491 5.46 12.79 -12.96
CA ARG A 491 6.80 13.36 -13.21
C ARG A 491 6.74 14.85 -13.56
N ASP A 492 5.70 15.23 -14.30
CA ASP A 492 5.35 16.58 -14.73
C ASP A 492 4.00 16.95 -14.09
N GLY A 493 4.02 17.97 -13.23
CA GLY A 493 2.86 18.36 -12.42
C GLY A 493 1.68 18.92 -13.22
N GLU A 494 1.85 19.34 -14.47
CA GLU A 494 0.75 19.81 -15.32
C GLU A 494 -0.06 18.64 -15.90
N THR A 495 0.56 17.48 -16.10
CA THR A 495 -0.09 16.32 -16.75
C THR A 495 -1.27 15.75 -15.96
N GLN A 496 -1.34 15.98 -14.64
CA GLN A 496 -2.49 15.54 -13.83
C GLN A 496 -3.79 16.26 -14.17
N PHE A 497 -3.72 17.41 -14.84
CA PHE A 497 -4.89 18.16 -15.32
C PHE A 497 -5.41 17.64 -16.68
N GLU A 498 -4.76 16.64 -17.30
CA GLU A 498 -5.33 15.96 -18.46
C GLU A 498 -6.64 15.24 -18.07
N LYS A 499 -7.71 15.40 -18.88
CA LYS A 499 -9.06 14.89 -18.56
C LYS A 499 -9.11 13.39 -18.26
N ASN A 500 -8.31 12.58 -18.96
CA ASN A 500 -8.16 11.14 -18.71
C ASN A 500 -7.52 10.83 -17.34
N LYS A 501 -6.56 11.65 -16.88
CA LYS A 501 -5.90 11.50 -15.56
C LYS A 501 -6.89 11.87 -14.46
N ILE A 502 -7.59 12.99 -14.60
CA ILE A 502 -8.66 13.41 -13.68
C ILE A 502 -9.73 12.30 -13.58
N LEU A 503 -10.22 11.78 -14.70
CA LEU A 503 -11.20 10.69 -14.71
C LEU A 503 -10.67 9.41 -14.05
N ARG A 504 -9.41 9.03 -14.29
CA ARG A 504 -8.78 7.88 -13.63
C ARG A 504 -8.79 8.03 -12.11
N GLU A 505 -8.31 9.17 -11.60
CA GLU A 505 -8.20 9.42 -10.16
C GLU A 505 -9.59 9.53 -9.48
N ILE A 506 -10.59 10.12 -10.15
CA ILE A 506 -11.98 10.12 -9.66
C ILE A 506 -12.56 8.69 -9.65
N ASN A 507 -12.37 7.91 -10.71
CA ASN A 507 -12.87 6.54 -10.78
C ASN A 507 -12.21 5.63 -9.72
N LYS A 508 -10.91 5.80 -9.48
CA LYS A 508 -10.15 5.12 -8.41
C LYS A 508 -10.70 5.47 -7.03
N ALA A 509 -10.91 6.76 -6.74
CA ALA A 509 -11.51 7.20 -5.49
C ALA A 509 -12.97 6.72 -5.33
N TYR A 510 -13.76 6.71 -6.40
CA TYR A 510 -15.13 6.18 -6.38
C TYR A 510 -15.16 4.68 -6.09
N CYS A 511 -14.28 3.90 -6.74
CA CYS A 511 -14.06 2.48 -6.44
C CYS A 511 -13.62 2.25 -4.98
N ALA A 512 -12.84 3.17 -4.40
CA ALA A 512 -12.44 3.08 -3.00
C ALA A 512 -13.57 3.39 -2.02
N PHE A 513 -14.49 4.28 -2.40
CA PHE A 513 -15.50 4.82 -1.49
C PHE A 513 -16.86 4.11 -1.59
N GLN A 514 -17.19 3.50 -2.73
CA GLN A 514 -18.44 2.78 -2.96
C GLN A 514 -18.68 1.71 -1.89
N GLY A 515 -19.87 1.73 -1.29
CA GLY A 515 -20.27 0.75 -0.28
C GLY A 515 -20.70 -0.59 -0.87
N THR A 516 -20.58 -1.65 -0.06
CA THR A 516 -21.18 -2.96 -0.38
C THR A 516 -22.72 -2.88 -0.32
N GLU A 517 -23.39 -3.74 -1.10
CA GLU A 517 -24.86 -3.77 -1.27
C GLU A 517 -25.67 -3.86 0.05
N PHE A 518 -25.06 -4.32 1.14
CA PHE A 518 -25.72 -4.58 2.42
C PHE A 518 -25.86 -3.34 3.34
N THR A 519 -25.19 -2.22 3.04
CA THR A 519 -25.04 -1.10 3.96
C THR A 519 -25.53 0.24 3.39
N SER A 520 -26.82 0.51 3.52
CA SER A 520 -27.30 1.90 3.52
C SER A 520 -26.79 2.65 4.76
N TYR A 521 -26.53 3.96 4.63
CA TYR A 521 -25.92 4.82 5.66
C TYR A 521 -24.48 4.38 6.00
N LEU A 522 -23.61 4.46 4.99
CA LEU A 522 -22.19 4.17 5.11
C LEU A 522 -21.49 5.10 6.13
N PRO A 523 -20.42 4.64 6.81
CA PRO A 523 -19.56 5.52 7.58
C PRO A 523 -18.95 6.64 6.72
N ALA A 524 -18.49 7.71 7.35
CA ALA A 524 -17.63 8.68 6.70
C ALA A 524 -16.34 8.03 6.17
N ILE A 525 -15.67 8.72 5.25
CA ILE A 525 -14.32 8.40 4.78
C ILE A 525 -13.34 9.25 5.60
N CYS A 526 -12.28 8.65 6.11
CA CYS A 526 -11.17 9.35 6.75
C CYS A 526 -9.95 9.32 5.83
N THR A 527 -9.54 10.47 5.33
CA THR A 527 -8.54 10.63 4.27
C THR A 527 -7.77 11.93 4.42
N GLY A 528 -7.01 12.31 3.40
CA GLY A 528 -6.24 13.55 3.35
C GLY A 528 -5.57 13.74 1.99
N ASN A 529 -4.31 14.19 2.01
CA ASN A 529 -3.47 14.54 0.85
C ASN A 529 -3.02 13.32 0.00
N TRP A 530 -3.98 12.52 -0.46
CA TRP A 530 -3.80 11.29 -1.24
C TRP A 530 -2.98 11.52 -2.52
N GLY A 531 -1.82 10.86 -2.60
CA GLY A 531 -0.90 10.97 -3.74
C GLY A 531 -0.11 12.28 -3.84
N CYS A 532 -0.24 13.22 -2.88
CA CYS A 532 0.38 14.54 -2.99
C CYS A 532 1.84 14.62 -2.48
N GLY A 533 2.30 13.60 -1.76
CA GLY A 533 3.69 13.49 -1.28
C GLY A 533 4.63 12.98 -2.38
N ALA A 534 5.25 11.81 -2.16
CA ALA A 534 6.17 11.19 -3.13
C ALA A 534 5.59 11.00 -4.54
N PHE A 535 4.25 10.96 -4.68
CA PHE A 535 3.56 10.78 -5.96
C PHE A 535 3.28 12.11 -6.71
N ARG A 536 3.57 13.27 -6.10
CA ARG A 536 3.56 14.62 -6.69
C ARG A 536 2.20 15.12 -7.21
N GLY A 537 1.09 14.58 -6.69
CA GLY A 537 -0.25 15.11 -6.93
C GLY A 537 -0.47 16.51 -6.34
N ASP A 538 -1.28 17.32 -7.00
CA ASP A 538 -1.72 18.63 -6.51
C ASP A 538 -2.77 18.46 -5.40
N LYS A 539 -2.55 19.13 -4.26
CA LYS A 539 -3.42 19.00 -3.07
C LYS A 539 -4.82 19.55 -3.34
N HIS A 540 -4.94 20.65 -4.09
CA HIS A 540 -6.23 21.27 -4.41
C HIS A 540 -7.07 20.34 -5.30
N LEU A 541 -6.50 19.83 -6.38
CA LEU A 541 -7.14 18.88 -7.29
C LEU A 541 -7.51 17.58 -6.56
N LYS A 542 -6.60 16.99 -5.78
CA LYS A 542 -6.84 15.73 -5.06
C LYS A 542 -7.92 15.85 -3.99
N ALA A 543 -8.09 17.00 -3.34
CA ALA A 543 -9.21 17.24 -2.43
C ALA A 543 -10.56 17.27 -3.17
N MET A 544 -10.65 17.98 -4.30
CA MET A 544 -11.90 18.08 -5.07
C MET A 544 -12.28 16.78 -5.78
N ILE A 545 -11.29 16.01 -6.24
CA ILE A 545 -11.48 14.65 -6.78
C ILE A 545 -12.11 13.72 -5.73
N GLN A 546 -11.58 13.72 -4.50
CA GLN A 546 -12.13 12.91 -3.41
C GLN A 546 -13.53 13.39 -2.98
N LEU A 547 -13.77 14.71 -2.95
CA LEU A 547 -15.10 15.27 -2.67
C LEU A 547 -16.14 14.82 -3.72
N ILE A 548 -15.80 14.86 -5.01
CA ILE A 548 -16.66 14.35 -6.10
C ILE A 548 -16.99 12.87 -5.90
N ALA A 549 -15.98 12.03 -5.69
CA ALA A 549 -16.16 10.59 -5.52
C ALA A 549 -17.01 10.26 -4.28
N ALA A 550 -16.75 10.90 -3.14
CA ALA A 550 -17.48 10.69 -1.89
C ALA A 550 -18.95 11.12 -1.98
N SER A 551 -19.23 12.20 -2.73
CA SER A 551 -20.58 12.70 -2.98
C SER A 551 -21.45 11.68 -3.71
N VAL A 552 -20.90 11.02 -4.74
CA VAL A 552 -21.63 10.00 -5.53
C VAL A 552 -21.69 8.65 -4.79
N ALA A 553 -20.83 8.43 -3.79
CA ALA A 553 -20.85 7.24 -2.93
C ALA A 553 -21.78 7.37 -1.70
N ASP A 554 -22.47 8.50 -1.49
CA ASP A 554 -23.18 8.86 -0.23
C ASP A 554 -22.30 8.69 1.02
N ARG A 555 -21.16 9.40 1.04
CA ARG A 555 -20.25 9.41 2.19
C ARG A 555 -19.81 10.81 2.53
N GLN A 556 -19.90 11.13 3.82
CA GLN A 556 -19.29 12.32 4.40
C GLN A 556 -17.77 12.14 4.44
N VAL A 557 -17.01 13.23 4.43
CA VAL A 557 -15.54 13.21 4.36
C VAL A 557 -14.94 13.85 5.61
N CYS A 558 -13.98 13.15 6.21
CA CYS A 558 -13.03 13.65 7.19
C CYS A 558 -11.67 13.78 6.49
N TYR A 559 -11.19 15.01 6.31
CA TYR A 559 -9.97 15.30 5.56
C TYR A 559 -8.88 15.91 6.45
N PHE A 560 -7.77 15.18 6.62
CA PHE A 560 -6.58 15.68 7.30
C PHE A 560 -5.58 16.28 6.32
N THR A 561 -5.15 17.53 6.58
CA THR A 561 -4.17 18.24 5.74
C THR A 561 -2.73 18.06 6.25
N PHE A 562 -2.54 17.41 7.40
CA PHE A 562 -1.25 17.06 8.03
C PHE A 562 -0.32 18.27 8.21
N GLY A 563 -0.64 19.12 9.19
CA GLY A 563 0.09 20.36 9.51
C GLY A 563 -0.18 21.54 8.57
N ASP A 564 -0.71 21.30 7.36
CA ASP A 564 -1.00 22.33 6.36
C ASP A 564 -2.26 23.14 6.72
N LYS A 565 -2.11 24.08 7.66
CA LYS A 565 -3.15 25.03 8.08
C LYS A 565 -3.65 25.94 6.94
N PRO A 566 -2.80 26.41 6.00
CA PRO A 566 -3.27 27.15 4.84
C PRO A 566 -4.26 26.34 3.99
N LEU A 567 -3.94 25.07 3.67
CA LEU A 567 -4.86 24.20 2.93
C LEU A 567 -6.14 23.91 3.73
N GLU A 568 -6.06 23.74 5.05
CA GLU A 568 -7.24 23.57 5.91
C GLU A 568 -8.23 24.73 5.72
N LEU A 569 -7.75 25.96 5.90
CA LEU A 569 -8.56 27.17 5.80
C LEU A 569 -9.09 27.41 4.38
N GLN A 570 -8.24 27.19 3.36
CA GLN A 570 -8.66 27.32 1.96
C GLN A 570 -9.75 26.27 1.61
N LEU A 571 -9.59 25.00 2.00
CA LEU A 571 -10.55 23.94 1.69
C LEU A 571 -11.89 24.15 2.39
N ARG A 572 -11.91 24.53 3.69
CA ARG A 572 -13.16 24.91 4.37
C ARG A 572 -13.89 26.03 3.64
N ARG A 573 -13.15 27.08 3.24
CA ARG A 573 -13.72 28.26 2.56
C ARG A 573 -14.33 27.90 1.20
N VAL A 574 -13.64 27.13 0.36
CA VAL A 574 -14.16 26.70 -0.94
C VAL A 574 -15.36 25.75 -0.78
N HIS A 575 -15.30 24.80 0.16
CA HIS A 575 -16.44 23.91 0.44
C HIS A 575 -17.67 24.69 0.92
N GLY A 576 -17.48 25.69 1.78
CA GLY A 576 -18.53 26.60 2.22
C GLY A 576 -19.19 27.37 1.07
N MET A 577 -18.41 27.90 0.13
CA MET A 577 -18.92 28.56 -1.09
C MET A 577 -19.73 27.60 -1.97
N LEU A 578 -19.15 26.43 -2.28
CA LEU A 578 -19.81 25.37 -3.07
C LEU A 578 -21.16 24.95 -2.44
N ARG A 579 -21.19 24.80 -1.11
CA ARG A 579 -22.40 24.48 -0.32
C ARG A 579 -23.44 25.60 -0.38
N LYS A 580 -23.04 26.84 -0.11
CA LYS A 580 -23.88 28.05 -0.11
C LYS A 580 -24.59 28.25 -1.45
N GLN A 581 -23.88 27.98 -2.55
CA GLN A 581 -24.41 28.09 -3.91
C GLN A 581 -25.05 26.78 -4.45
N ASN A 582 -25.20 25.75 -3.60
CA ASN A 582 -25.81 24.45 -3.92
C ASN A 582 -25.17 23.70 -5.11
N ILE A 583 -23.87 23.90 -5.34
CA ILE A 583 -23.13 23.33 -6.47
C ILE A 583 -23.17 21.80 -6.44
N THR A 584 -23.42 21.20 -7.61
CA THR A 584 -23.50 19.76 -7.81
C THR A 584 -22.20 19.17 -8.38
N VAL A 585 -22.08 17.84 -8.35
CA VAL A 585 -20.91 17.11 -8.85
C VAL A 585 -20.55 17.49 -10.30
N LYS A 586 -21.52 17.55 -11.22
CA LYS A 586 -21.30 17.97 -12.62
C LYS A 586 -20.75 19.39 -12.76
N GLU A 587 -21.14 20.31 -11.87
CA GLU A 587 -20.74 21.72 -11.93
C GLU A 587 -19.32 21.88 -11.37
N LEU A 588 -18.99 21.23 -10.25
CA LEU A 588 -17.62 21.18 -9.75
C LEU A 588 -16.69 20.47 -10.75
N PHE A 589 -17.12 19.37 -11.35
CA PHE A 589 -16.35 18.68 -12.39
C PHE A 589 -16.12 19.55 -13.63
N LYS A 590 -17.12 20.33 -14.06
CA LYS A 590 -16.99 21.33 -15.13
C LYS A 590 -15.96 22.41 -14.77
N LEU A 591 -16.02 22.99 -13.57
CA LEU A 591 -15.04 23.98 -13.10
C LEU A 591 -13.60 23.42 -13.09
N ILE A 592 -13.41 22.17 -12.65
CA ILE A 592 -12.10 21.50 -12.69
C ILE A 592 -11.60 21.37 -14.14
N LEU A 593 -12.45 20.99 -15.10
CA LEU A 593 -12.06 20.88 -16.51
C LEU A 593 -11.80 22.24 -17.18
N GLU A 594 -12.50 23.30 -16.75
CA GLU A 594 -12.27 24.68 -17.22
C GLU A 594 -10.93 25.22 -16.70
N TYR A 595 -10.61 25.01 -15.42
CA TYR A 595 -9.28 25.29 -14.86
C TYR A 595 -8.18 24.50 -15.58
N SER A 596 -8.38 23.20 -15.76
CA SER A 596 -7.44 22.32 -16.45
C SER A 596 -7.16 22.80 -17.88
N SER A 597 -8.18 23.32 -18.55
CA SER A 597 -8.06 23.93 -19.88
C SER A 597 -7.28 25.25 -19.89
N LYS A 598 -7.19 25.98 -18.76
CA LYS A 598 -6.22 27.09 -18.60
C LYS A 598 -4.81 26.56 -18.43
N VAL A 599 -4.58 25.64 -17.48
CA VAL A 599 -3.24 25.10 -17.15
C VAL A 599 -2.56 24.51 -18.38
N LEU A 600 -3.27 23.61 -19.09
CA LEU A 600 -2.72 22.95 -20.29
C LEU A 600 -2.50 23.91 -21.48
N ARG A 601 -3.11 25.11 -21.48
CA ARG A 601 -2.79 26.18 -22.45
C ARG A 601 -1.54 26.97 -22.04
N LYS A 602 -1.31 27.22 -20.74
CA LYS A 602 -0.10 27.91 -20.25
C LYS A 602 1.19 27.15 -20.60
N LYS A 603 1.15 25.81 -20.62
CA LYS A 603 2.24 24.93 -21.11
C LYS A 603 2.80 25.31 -22.49
N HIS A 604 1.99 25.95 -23.35
CA HIS A 604 2.40 26.40 -24.68
C HIS A 604 2.83 27.88 -24.75
N HIS A 605 2.70 28.65 -23.68
CA HIS A 605 2.96 30.10 -23.64
C HIS A 605 3.73 30.49 -22.36
N TYR A 606 5.06 30.48 -22.46
CA TYR A 606 6.06 30.52 -21.39
C TYR A 606 6.16 31.86 -20.59
N TRP A 607 5.12 32.69 -20.58
CA TRP A 607 5.19 34.10 -20.15
C TRP A 607 4.08 34.57 -19.18
N ASP A 608 3.05 33.76 -18.91
CA ASP A 608 1.92 34.17 -18.04
C ASP A 608 2.19 33.78 -16.57
N THR A 609 2.79 34.73 -15.84
CA THR A 609 3.28 34.60 -14.46
C THR A 609 2.20 34.45 -13.38
N ASN A 610 0.91 34.51 -13.71
CA ASN A 610 -0.15 34.50 -12.71
C ASN A 610 -0.60 33.07 -12.38
N ASN A 611 0.03 32.46 -11.37
CA ASN A 611 -0.26 31.09 -10.91
C ASN A 611 -1.48 31.05 -9.96
N GLU A 612 -2.66 31.38 -10.50
CA GLU A 612 -3.97 31.13 -9.86
C GLU A 612 -4.11 29.65 -9.52
N THR A 613 -4.36 29.32 -8.24
CA THR A 613 -4.62 27.92 -7.81
C THR A 613 -6.03 27.45 -8.20
N LEU A 614 -6.27 26.14 -8.23
CA LEU A 614 -7.61 25.59 -8.51
C LEU A 614 -8.66 26.13 -7.53
N PHE A 615 -8.31 26.31 -6.26
CA PHE A 615 -9.23 26.83 -5.24
C PHE A 615 -9.53 28.32 -5.42
N GLU A 616 -8.55 29.13 -5.84
CA GLU A 616 -8.80 30.53 -6.21
C GLU A 616 -9.67 30.62 -7.46
N TYR A 617 -9.42 29.79 -8.47
CA TYR A 617 -10.24 29.75 -9.67
C TYR A 617 -11.69 29.35 -9.36
N VAL A 618 -11.91 28.32 -8.54
CA VAL A 618 -13.26 27.91 -8.12
C VAL A 618 -13.95 29.04 -7.34
N ALA A 619 -13.28 29.68 -6.38
CA ALA A 619 -13.86 30.83 -5.66
C ALA A 619 -14.22 31.98 -6.62
N SER A 620 -13.31 32.34 -7.53
CA SER A 620 -13.48 33.39 -8.55
C SER A 620 -14.64 33.10 -9.51
N ALA A 621 -14.78 31.84 -9.96
CA ALA A 621 -15.88 31.40 -10.81
C ALA A 621 -17.25 31.39 -10.07
N LEU A 622 -17.24 31.29 -8.74
CA LEU A 622 -18.42 31.45 -7.88
C LEU A 622 -18.68 32.92 -7.47
N GLY A 623 -17.90 33.88 -8.00
CA GLY A 623 -18.04 35.31 -7.69
C GLY A 623 -17.52 35.73 -6.30
N GLU A 624 -16.76 34.86 -5.63
CA GLU A 624 -16.18 35.12 -4.31
C GLU A 624 -14.63 35.11 -4.37
N THR A 625 -13.95 35.35 -3.24
CA THR A 625 -12.49 35.28 -3.15
C THR A 625 -12.05 34.55 -1.88
N LEU A 626 -10.83 34.01 -1.85
CA LEU A 626 -10.27 33.33 -0.67
C LEU A 626 -9.76 34.29 0.43
N GLY A 627 -9.60 35.58 0.12
CA GLY A 627 -9.00 36.58 1.00
C GLY A 627 -7.47 36.49 1.08
N ASP A 628 -6.82 37.60 1.41
CA ASP A 628 -5.35 37.71 1.29
C ASP A 628 -4.58 36.92 2.37
N THR A 629 -5.22 36.63 3.52
CA THR A 629 -4.68 35.71 4.53
C THR A 629 -4.47 34.29 4.00
N ALA A 630 -5.23 33.87 2.99
CA ALA A 630 -5.04 32.59 2.31
C ALA A 630 -3.88 32.60 1.29
N ARG A 631 -3.42 33.78 0.85
CA ARG A 631 -2.35 33.97 -0.14
C ARG A 631 -0.99 34.12 0.49
N GLN A 632 -0.88 34.93 1.55
CA GLN A 632 0.39 35.22 2.21
C GLN A 632 1.07 33.94 2.75
N ALA A 633 0.28 32.98 3.24
CA ALA A 633 0.81 31.70 3.72
C ALA A 633 1.27 30.75 2.60
N TYR A 634 0.76 30.89 1.37
CA TYR A 634 1.20 30.08 0.23
C TYR A 634 2.48 30.63 -0.42
N ALA A 635 2.66 31.96 -0.39
CA ALA A 635 3.88 32.63 -0.86
C ALA A 635 5.06 32.53 0.12
N GLY A 636 4.80 32.32 1.42
CA GLY A 636 5.83 32.22 2.47
C GLY A 636 6.55 30.86 2.56
N HIS A 637 6.09 29.84 1.85
CA HIS A 637 6.69 28.50 1.84
C HIS A 637 7.10 28.08 0.43
N GLY A 638 8.12 28.76 -0.09
CA GLY A 638 9.01 28.12 -1.06
C GLY A 638 9.69 26.94 -0.38
N TYR A 639 9.34 25.71 -0.79
CA TYR A 639 9.90 24.49 -0.24
C TYR A 639 11.42 24.47 -0.44
N SER A 640 12.17 24.14 0.61
CA SER A 640 13.57 23.77 0.53
C SER A 640 13.71 22.51 -0.34
N GLU A 641 14.37 22.62 -1.50
CA GLU A 641 14.72 21.44 -2.32
C GLU A 641 15.65 20.47 -1.57
N GLU A 642 16.32 20.97 -0.52
CA GLU A 642 17.29 20.23 0.30
C GLU A 642 16.65 19.15 1.20
N ASP A 643 15.39 19.28 1.61
CA ASP A 643 14.70 18.30 2.49
C ASP A 643 14.18 17.05 1.76
N PHE A 644 14.16 17.06 0.42
CA PHE A 644 13.66 15.95 -0.41
C PHE A 644 14.72 15.35 -1.35
N GLY A 645 15.99 15.77 -1.21
CA GLY A 645 17.14 15.48 -2.07
C GLY A 645 17.70 14.04 -2.06
N SER A 646 16.85 13.01 -1.95
CA SER A 646 17.24 11.59 -2.09
C SER A 646 16.07 10.63 -2.29
N GLN A 647 14.89 10.96 -1.77
CA GLN A 647 13.76 10.04 -1.56
C GLN A 647 13.04 9.57 -2.85
N SER A 648 13.56 9.88 -4.04
CA SER A 648 12.91 9.63 -5.34
C SER A 648 13.64 8.66 -6.28
N GLN A 649 14.67 7.93 -5.81
CA GLN A 649 15.19 6.74 -6.51
C GLN A 649 14.44 5.45 -6.12
N ASP A 650 14.31 5.14 -4.83
CA ASP A 650 14.05 3.75 -4.39
C ASP A 650 12.59 3.27 -4.50
N LEU A 651 11.60 4.17 -4.51
CA LEU A 651 10.24 3.83 -4.94
C LEU A 651 10.22 3.40 -6.43
N PHE A 652 11.16 3.91 -7.22
CA PHE A 652 11.23 3.78 -8.68
C PHE A 652 12.32 2.79 -9.16
N ASP A 653 13.14 2.26 -8.24
CA ASP A 653 13.98 1.06 -8.44
C ASP A 653 13.12 -0.17 -8.84
N SER A 654 11.81 -0.10 -8.58
CA SER A 654 10.77 -1.03 -9.04
C SER A 654 10.28 -0.80 -10.48
N GLU A 655 10.52 0.36 -11.10
CA GLU A 655 10.05 0.69 -12.46
C GLU A 655 11.18 0.90 -13.49
N GLU A 656 12.34 1.49 -13.12
CA GLU A 656 13.38 1.81 -14.12
C GLU A 656 14.39 0.68 -14.38
N ASN A 657 14.67 -0.20 -13.39
CA ASN A 657 15.47 -1.44 -13.59
C ASN A 657 14.90 -2.39 -14.65
N PHE A 658 13.70 -2.13 -15.15
CA PHE A 658 13.05 -2.93 -16.17
C PHE A 658 13.67 -2.73 -17.55
N LYS A 659 14.13 -1.52 -17.90
CA LYS A 659 14.42 -1.14 -19.29
C LYS A 659 15.86 -1.37 -19.76
N THR A 660 16.82 -1.45 -18.86
CA THR A 660 18.25 -1.69 -19.19
C THR A 660 18.76 -2.93 -18.45
N GLY A 661 19.38 -3.86 -19.18
CA GLY A 661 19.80 -5.17 -18.67
C GLY A 661 19.60 -6.29 -19.68
N THR A 662 20.44 -6.28 -20.72
CA THR A 662 20.76 -7.48 -21.52
C THR A 662 21.59 -8.48 -20.68
N PRO A 663 21.71 -9.76 -21.11
CA PRO A 663 22.22 -10.87 -20.28
C PRO A 663 23.60 -10.66 -19.65
#